data_AF-A0A1Q7T701-F1
#
_entry.id   AF-A0A1Q7T701-F1
#
_cell.length_a   1.000
_cell.length_b   1.000
_cell.length_c   1.000
_cell.angle_alpha   90.00
_cell.angle_beta   90.00
_cell.angle_gamma   90.00
#
_symmetry.space_group_name_H-M   'P 1'
#
loop_
_entity.id
_entity.type
_entity.pdbx_description
1 polymer ?
#
loop_
_entity_poly.entity_id
_entity_poly.type
_entity_poly.pdbx_seq_one_letter_code
_entity_poly.pdbx_strand_id
1 'polypeptide(L)'
;MLTAAQFQQWCLRLHLTPQASEVVAHVRSSPPARRVGSRANNVSGTYASRKMGCTIQFESHRVELWAVYTMEYDPQVLEYYDQPTTLELHYQAKSGRAITVSHTPDFLVLRQDGVWLEEWKQENKLLELAISQPHRYQRDERGAWRCPPGEEAASRLGLSYRVRSSAELSPGAIRNLIFLEDYFFAPDVEPTLATRLVDRVRNFPGMSLAALTQEHPQVPLDTLFALIARSSLYMDMEATPLIDHESVLLYPDRATAEAHALLLASRTRTEAAFEGERPSRHLALTAGSRVLWDGRIWTLVNLGHTTVTLRPEEGPLMEVSLSSFLDLIDASKITVPRAMPSPLMESLHPEAERLWRAASLRHLEIANQRYPLVQAYRERKSVAYAETSVPARTLRSWVARFNEAEAKYGTGYVGLLPRTGRSGNRTRKAPQDTHELLDTFIAEQFETPTQPHARAVYHAYRHECQQRGLAVLSERTFYRRLNLRRGTEQATKRKGARAAYQDTPWYWELSRSTPRHGDRPWEIVHIDHTELDIEVCTSMGRVLGRPWATFATDAYSRRLLGCYLSFDPPSYRSCMMVLRACVRRHQRFPQSIVVDGGPEFQSTYFESVVARYNGTKKTRPGARPRYGSVIERLFGTTNTQFVHNLLGNTQASKHPRLMTKAVDPKGQAVWQLSDLYQYLCEWAYQVYDQDIHETLGVSPREAYVTGLELGGERTHRRVPYNAEFVMATLPSPRNKTAKVVPGKGVKLHYLFYWHDALRHPEVEGTRVPIRYDPFNIGIAYAYVRGQWVQCISQYYAAFTGHSEKELELATEGLRQQARINHKAVSLTPQHLADFLADVQAHQRVLVQRLRDQEARGVLECLEADTARKPPEAMQRAVSEAFSLEPVDLATLPVFEEYR
;
A
#
# COMPACT_ATOMS: atom_id res chain seq x y z
N MET A 1 4.26 21.18 -19.61
CA MET A 1 5.06 20.94 -20.83
C MET A 1 5.43 22.26 -21.50
N LEU A 2 6.56 22.29 -22.21
CA LEU A 2 7.04 23.41 -22.99
C LEU A 2 6.16 23.63 -24.24
N THR A 3 5.84 24.89 -24.52
CA THR A 3 5.26 25.30 -25.81
C THR A 3 6.25 25.05 -26.96
N ALA A 4 5.78 25.05 -28.21
CA ALA A 4 6.66 24.88 -29.37
C ALA A 4 7.80 25.92 -29.42
N ALA A 5 7.50 27.18 -29.07
CA ALA A 5 8.50 28.25 -29.00
C ALA A 5 9.51 28.03 -27.86
N GLN A 6 9.04 27.66 -26.67
CA GLN A 6 9.93 27.36 -25.53
C GLN A 6 10.82 26.14 -25.81
N PHE A 7 10.30 25.12 -26.49
CA PHE A 7 11.08 23.95 -26.90
C PHE A 7 12.20 24.32 -27.87
N GLN A 8 11.90 25.12 -28.91
CA GLN A 8 12.93 25.60 -29.84
C GLN A 8 14.01 26.42 -29.13
N GLN A 9 13.63 27.35 -28.25
CA GLN A 9 14.58 28.12 -27.43
C GLN A 9 15.43 27.22 -26.54
N TRP A 10 14.82 26.20 -25.94
CA TRP A 10 15.52 25.23 -25.10
C TRP A 10 16.53 24.40 -25.91
N CYS A 11 16.17 23.92 -27.10
CA CYS A 11 17.10 23.22 -28.00
C CYS A 11 18.29 24.11 -28.40
N LEU A 12 18.04 25.37 -28.74
CA LEU A 12 19.09 26.34 -29.10
C LEU A 12 20.03 26.60 -27.93
N ARG A 13 19.50 26.81 -26.73
CA ARG A 13 20.28 27.06 -25.50
C ARG A 13 21.18 25.88 -25.13
N LEU A 14 20.73 24.66 -25.36
CA LEU A 14 21.50 23.44 -25.11
C LEU A 14 22.39 23.03 -26.29
N HIS A 15 22.39 23.79 -27.39
CA HIS A 15 23.12 23.47 -28.62
C HIS A 15 22.83 22.05 -29.15
N LEU A 16 21.57 21.61 -29.07
CA LEU A 16 21.18 20.30 -29.61
C LEU A 16 21.34 20.27 -31.12
N THR A 17 21.78 19.14 -31.66
CA THR A 17 21.87 18.96 -33.12
C THR A 17 20.46 18.97 -33.74
N PRO A 18 20.32 19.29 -35.04
CA PRO A 18 19.03 19.22 -35.74
C PRO A 18 18.38 17.83 -35.61
N GLN A 19 19.20 16.77 -35.76
CA GLN A 19 18.76 15.38 -35.60
C GLN A 19 18.22 15.10 -34.18
N ALA A 20 18.95 15.51 -33.14
CA ALA A 20 18.50 15.34 -31.75
C ALA A 20 17.18 16.07 -31.48
N SER A 21 17.06 17.30 -32.00
CA SER A 21 15.85 18.11 -31.88
C SER A 21 14.64 17.46 -32.55
N GLU A 22 14.81 16.87 -33.74
CA GLU A 22 13.77 16.12 -34.44
C GLU A 22 13.36 14.85 -33.69
N VAL A 23 14.31 14.08 -33.16
CA VAL A 23 14.01 12.88 -32.37
C VAL A 23 13.19 13.24 -31.13
N VAL A 24 13.60 14.28 -30.39
CA VAL A 24 12.86 14.74 -29.20
C VAL A 24 11.48 15.27 -29.60
N ALA A 25 11.38 16.06 -30.68
CA ALA A 25 10.10 16.54 -31.18
C ALA A 25 9.16 15.39 -31.57
N HIS A 26 9.70 14.35 -32.20
CA HIS A 26 8.95 13.15 -32.55
C HIS A 26 8.40 12.47 -31.29
N VAL A 27 9.25 12.18 -30.30
CA VAL A 27 8.83 11.55 -29.03
C VAL A 27 7.75 12.37 -28.32
N ARG A 28 7.90 13.70 -28.26
CA ARG A 28 6.91 14.61 -27.65
C ARG A 28 5.51 14.53 -28.28
N SER A 29 5.43 14.11 -29.55
CA SER A 29 4.18 14.04 -30.33
C SER A 29 3.65 12.63 -30.56
N SER A 30 4.42 11.60 -30.17
CA SER A 30 4.13 10.20 -30.45
C SER A 30 3.65 9.45 -29.20
N PRO A 31 2.82 8.39 -29.35
CA PRO A 31 2.56 7.48 -28.25
C PRO A 31 3.83 6.69 -27.88
N PRO A 32 3.90 6.12 -26.66
CA PRO A 32 5.01 5.27 -26.24
C PRO A 32 5.29 4.12 -27.24
N ALA A 33 6.56 3.80 -27.46
CA ALA A 33 7.01 2.83 -28.46
C ALA A 33 6.45 1.42 -28.22
N ARG A 34 6.14 1.09 -26.96
CA ARG A 34 5.45 -0.15 -26.58
C ARG A 34 4.54 0.06 -25.38
N ARG A 35 3.56 -0.81 -25.23
CA ARG A 35 2.81 -0.94 -23.97
C ARG A 35 3.58 -1.78 -22.97
N VAL A 36 3.59 -1.35 -21.73
CA VAL A 36 4.14 -2.12 -20.61
C VAL A 36 3.22 -3.29 -20.30
N GLY A 37 3.79 -4.48 -20.14
CA GLY A 37 3.07 -5.69 -19.72
C GLY A 37 3.35 -6.02 -18.25
N SER A 38 2.36 -6.57 -17.55
CA SER A 38 2.60 -7.09 -16.20
C SER A 38 3.50 -8.33 -16.26
N ARG A 39 4.74 -8.22 -15.76
CA ARG A 39 5.61 -9.39 -15.59
C ARG A 39 5.23 -10.15 -14.32
N ALA A 40 5.51 -11.44 -14.29
CA ALA A 40 5.22 -12.38 -13.19
C ALA A 40 5.50 -11.83 -11.77
N ASN A 41 6.54 -11.00 -11.61
CA ASN A 41 7.07 -10.57 -10.31
C ASN A 41 7.01 -9.06 -10.05
N ASN A 42 6.50 -8.24 -10.98
CA ASN A 42 6.54 -6.78 -10.84
C ASN A 42 5.14 -6.17 -10.86
N VAL A 43 4.92 -5.15 -10.02
CA VAL A 43 3.76 -4.27 -10.13
C VAL A 43 4.03 -3.27 -11.25
N SER A 44 3.12 -3.27 -12.22
CA SER A 44 3.11 -2.34 -13.34
C SER A 44 1.86 -1.46 -13.26
N GLY A 45 1.79 -0.41 -14.06
CA GLY A 45 0.63 0.46 -14.04
C GLY A 45 0.81 1.74 -14.82
N THR A 46 -0.07 2.70 -14.53
CA THR A 46 -0.08 4.03 -15.14
C THR A 46 -0.18 5.09 -14.06
N TYR A 47 0.69 6.09 -14.15
CA TYR A 47 0.72 7.28 -13.31
C TYR A 47 0.09 8.45 -14.07
N ALA A 48 -0.89 9.14 -13.48
CA ALA A 48 -1.52 10.29 -14.11
C ALA A 48 -0.70 11.56 -13.84
N SER A 49 0.29 11.83 -14.69
CA SER A 49 1.18 12.98 -14.52
C SER A 49 0.45 14.29 -14.79
N ARG A 50 0.51 15.19 -13.81
CA ARG A 50 -0.03 16.56 -13.93
C ARG A 50 0.98 17.47 -14.63
N LYS A 51 2.29 17.23 -14.48
CA LYS A 51 3.36 17.91 -15.23
C LYS A 51 3.26 17.66 -16.74
N MET A 52 3.01 16.41 -17.13
CA MET A 52 2.93 15.99 -18.53
C MET A 52 1.52 16.14 -19.11
N GLY A 53 0.48 16.15 -18.27
CA GLY A 53 -0.91 16.20 -18.73
C GLY A 53 -1.35 14.91 -19.44
N CYS A 54 -0.61 13.82 -19.24
CA CYS A 54 -0.88 12.50 -19.80
C CYS A 54 -0.52 11.40 -18.80
N THR A 55 -0.87 10.16 -19.11
CA THR A 55 -0.50 9.01 -18.29
C THR A 55 0.89 8.49 -18.67
N ILE A 56 1.72 8.22 -17.67
CA ILE A 56 3.06 7.65 -17.82
C ILE A 56 3.03 6.19 -17.34
N GLN A 57 3.48 5.25 -18.18
CA GLN A 57 3.54 3.84 -17.80
C GLN A 57 4.77 3.53 -16.96
N PHE A 58 4.66 2.50 -16.11
CA PHE A 58 5.79 1.93 -15.38
C PHE A 58 5.67 0.40 -15.28
N GLU A 59 6.77 -0.34 -15.41
CA GLU A 59 6.85 -1.79 -15.19
C GLU A 59 7.27 -2.16 -13.77
N SER A 60 7.76 -1.19 -12.99
CA SER A 60 8.31 -1.41 -11.66
C SER A 60 7.86 -0.38 -10.64
N HIS A 61 7.20 -0.85 -9.58
CA HIS A 61 6.70 0.00 -8.51
C HIS A 61 7.79 0.72 -7.69
N ARG A 62 8.93 0.08 -7.38
CA ARG A 62 9.98 0.67 -6.53
C ARG A 62 11.15 1.28 -7.30
N VAL A 63 11.12 1.21 -8.63
CA VAL A 63 12.18 1.78 -9.46
C VAL A 63 11.56 2.81 -10.39
N GLU A 64 10.81 2.37 -11.39
CA GLU A 64 10.26 3.25 -12.41
C GLU A 64 9.21 4.21 -11.85
N LEU A 65 8.23 3.72 -11.06
CA LEU A 65 7.24 4.63 -10.46
C LEU A 65 7.88 5.59 -9.43
N TRP A 66 8.91 5.14 -8.71
CA TRP A 66 9.64 6.02 -7.79
C TRP A 66 10.45 7.07 -8.55
N ALA A 67 11.08 6.70 -9.67
CA ALA A 67 11.71 7.65 -10.57
C ALA A 67 10.69 8.66 -11.13
N VAL A 68 9.49 8.21 -11.49
CA VAL A 68 8.38 9.09 -11.90
C VAL A 68 8.04 10.10 -10.80
N TYR A 69 7.89 9.69 -9.54
CA TYR A 69 7.65 10.64 -8.45
C TYR A 69 8.77 11.67 -8.30
N THR A 70 10.04 11.25 -8.41
CA THR A 70 11.17 12.17 -8.39
C THR A 70 11.13 13.15 -9.56
N MET A 71 10.85 12.67 -10.78
CA MET A 71 10.79 13.51 -11.99
C MET A 71 9.57 14.44 -12.03
N GLU A 72 8.42 14.00 -11.52
CA GLU A 72 7.18 14.77 -11.48
C GLU A 72 7.34 16.06 -10.68
N TYR A 73 8.07 15.99 -9.55
CA TYR A 73 8.20 17.10 -8.62
C TYR A 73 9.56 17.78 -8.63
N ASP A 74 10.53 17.28 -9.40
CA ASP A 74 11.81 17.95 -9.61
C ASP A 74 11.64 19.20 -10.51
N PRO A 75 11.94 20.42 -10.02
CA PRO A 75 11.82 21.65 -10.81
C PRO A 75 12.82 21.74 -11.97
N GLN A 76 13.90 20.94 -11.93
CA GLN A 76 14.87 20.84 -13.03
C GLN A 76 14.33 20.00 -14.19
N VAL A 77 13.35 19.12 -13.97
CA VAL A 77 12.72 18.30 -15.02
C VAL A 77 11.59 19.07 -15.67
N LEU A 78 11.73 19.38 -16.96
CA LEU A 78 10.75 20.09 -17.76
C LEU A 78 9.69 19.15 -18.32
N GLU A 79 10.13 18.01 -18.86
CA GLU A 79 9.29 16.99 -19.48
C GLU A 79 9.93 15.60 -19.32
N TYR A 80 9.11 14.55 -19.26
CA TYR A 80 9.60 13.16 -19.27
C TYR A 80 8.58 12.22 -19.94
N TYR A 81 9.08 11.24 -20.70
CA TYR A 81 8.27 10.36 -21.54
C TYR A 81 8.64 8.90 -21.32
N ASP A 82 7.66 8.03 -21.08
CA ASP A 82 7.86 6.58 -20.93
C ASP A 82 8.09 5.87 -22.27
N GLN A 83 8.97 4.88 -22.27
CA GLN A 83 9.24 3.99 -23.40
C GLN A 83 9.40 4.77 -24.73
N PRO A 84 10.32 5.75 -24.80
CA PRO A 84 10.32 6.80 -25.81
C PRO A 84 10.66 6.31 -27.22
N THR A 85 11.59 5.36 -27.33
CA THR A 85 12.06 4.82 -28.62
C THR A 85 12.75 3.49 -28.41
N THR A 86 12.98 2.76 -29.50
CA THR A 86 13.70 1.48 -29.49
C THR A 86 15.06 1.65 -30.14
N LEU A 87 16.11 1.28 -29.42
CA LEU A 87 17.50 1.30 -29.85
C LEU A 87 17.99 -0.12 -30.17
N GLU A 88 18.84 -0.25 -31.17
CA GLU A 88 19.61 -1.48 -31.40
C GLU A 88 20.95 -1.39 -30.68
N LEU A 89 21.17 -2.30 -29.73
CA LEU A 89 22.42 -2.40 -28.99
C LEU A 89 23.29 -3.50 -29.59
N HIS A 90 24.53 -3.16 -29.91
CA HIS A 90 25.55 -4.10 -30.37
C HIS A 90 26.65 -4.21 -29.34
N TYR A 91 26.91 -5.42 -28.83
CA TYR A 91 27.98 -5.66 -27.86
C TYR A 91 28.44 -7.11 -27.87
N GLN A 92 29.59 -7.40 -27.26
CA GLN A 92 30.10 -8.75 -27.12
C GLN A 92 29.55 -9.42 -25.84
N ALA A 93 29.13 -10.68 -25.95
CA ALA A 93 28.84 -11.52 -24.81
C ALA A 93 30.10 -11.76 -23.98
N LYS A 94 29.95 -12.24 -22.73
CA LYS A 94 31.09 -12.71 -21.92
C LYS A 94 31.90 -13.81 -22.61
N SER A 95 31.28 -14.58 -23.51
CA SER A 95 31.93 -15.63 -24.31
C SER A 95 32.62 -15.10 -25.59
N GLY A 96 32.62 -13.79 -25.84
CA GLY A 96 33.14 -13.16 -27.06
C GLY A 96 32.17 -13.15 -28.26
N ARG A 97 31.00 -13.78 -28.15
CA ARG A 97 29.98 -13.80 -29.22
C ARG A 97 29.35 -12.41 -29.42
N ALA A 98 29.28 -11.92 -30.66
CA ALA A 98 28.53 -10.70 -30.96
C ALA A 98 27.03 -10.86 -30.67
N ILE A 99 26.43 -9.89 -29.99
CA ILE A 99 25.02 -9.83 -29.62
C ILE A 99 24.44 -8.54 -30.20
N THR A 100 23.29 -8.67 -30.88
CA THR A 100 22.41 -7.55 -31.23
C THR A 100 21.10 -7.72 -30.46
N VAL A 101 20.70 -6.71 -29.70
CA VAL A 101 19.46 -6.72 -28.90
C VAL A 101 18.69 -5.42 -29.11
N SER A 102 17.38 -5.56 -29.35
CA SER A 102 16.44 -4.45 -29.30
C SER A 102 16.20 -4.01 -27.85
N HIS A 103 16.35 -2.72 -27.59
CA HIS A 103 16.28 -2.14 -26.26
C HIS A 103 15.47 -0.85 -26.27
N THR A 104 14.39 -0.83 -25.50
CA THR A 104 13.62 0.39 -25.24
C THR A 104 14.06 0.94 -23.88
N PRO A 105 14.64 2.15 -23.79
CA PRO A 105 14.93 2.80 -22.52
C PRO A 105 13.63 3.06 -21.74
N ASP A 106 13.72 3.16 -20.41
CA ASP A 106 12.54 3.39 -19.59
C ASP A 106 11.95 4.79 -19.79
N PHE A 107 12.81 5.83 -19.82
CA PHE A 107 12.37 7.22 -19.99
C PHE A 107 13.24 8.03 -20.94
N LEU A 108 12.65 9.03 -21.59
CA LEU A 108 13.35 10.22 -22.11
C LEU A 108 13.06 11.37 -21.16
N VAL A 109 14.09 12.03 -20.63
CA VAL A 109 13.96 13.11 -19.63
C VAL A 109 14.59 14.39 -20.16
N LEU A 110 13.79 15.44 -20.28
CA LEU A 110 14.24 16.79 -20.63
C LEU A 110 14.38 17.58 -19.34
N ARG A 111 15.60 18.02 -19.05
CA ARG A 111 15.89 18.91 -17.92
C ARG A 111 16.28 20.30 -18.41
N GLN A 112 16.40 21.23 -17.49
CA GLN A 112 16.93 22.57 -17.80
C GLN A 112 18.35 22.51 -18.35
N ASP A 113 19.15 21.53 -17.99
CA ASP A 113 20.58 21.42 -18.34
C ASP A 113 20.89 20.38 -19.42
N GLY A 114 19.92 19.60 -19.90
CA GLY A 114 20.18 18.59 -20.93
C GLY A 114 19.01 17.65 -21.22
N VAL A 115 19.29 16.63 -22.03
CA VAL A 115 18.35 15.57 -22.40
C VAL A 115 18.99 14.20 -22.31
N TRP A 116 18.31 13.26 -21.66
CA TRP A 116 18.81 11.90 -21.44
C TRP A 116 17.77 10.85 -21.74
N LEU A 117 18.20 9.78 -22.40
CA LEU A 117 17.56 8.48 -22.32
C LEU A 117 18.02 7.80 -21.02
N GLU A 118 17.07 7.47 -20.16
CA GLU A 118 17.32 6.87 -18.86
C GLU A 118 16.84 5.42 -18.83
N GLU A 119 17.73 4.52 -18.41
CA GLU A 119 17.42 3.14 -18.09
C GLU A 119 17.51 2.94 -16.58
N TRP A 120 16.42 2.51 -15.95
CA TRP A 120 16.32 2.36 -14.51
C TRP A 120 16.39 0.89 -14.10
N LYS A 121 17.28 0.57 -13.16
CA LYS A 121 17.42 -0.81 -12.63
C LYS A 121 17.60 -0.86 -11.13
N GLN A 122 17.25 -2.02 -10.57
CA GLN A 122 17.60 -2.32 -9.18
C GLN A 122 19.12 -2.44 -9.03
N GLU A 123 19.70 -1.84 -7.99
CA GLU A 123 21.15 -1.84 -7.75
C GLU A 123 21.73 -3.26 -7.71
N ASN A 124 21.10 -4.15 -6.94
CA ASN A 124 21.52 -5.56 -6.85
C ASN A 124 21.48 -6.26 -8.22
N LYS A 125 20.51 -5.90 -9.06
CA LYS A 125 20.40 -6.48 -10.40
C LYS A 125 21.48 -5.95 -11.34
N LEU A 126 21.87 -4.68 -11.21
CA LEU A 126 23.00 -4.13 -11.96
C LEU A 126 24.32 -4.82 -11.59
N LEU A 127 24.54 -5.11 -10.31
CA LEU A 127 25.71 -5.88 -9.87
C LEU A 127 25.77 -7.28 -10.52
N GLU A 128 24.64 -8.00 -10.57
CA GLU A 128 24.56 -9.29 -11.27
C GLU A 128 24.77 -9.14 -12.80
N LEU A 129 24.20 -8.09 -13.38
CA LEU A 129 24.29 -7.82 -14.82
C LEU A 129 25.70 -7.41 -15.25
N ALA A 130 26.44 -6.70 -14.41
CA ALA A 130 27.83 -6.36 -14.67
C ALA A 130 28.72 -7.62 -14.77
N ILE A 131 28.43 -8.65 -13.97
CA ILE A 131 29.18 -9.92 -13.99
C ILE A 131 28.78 -10.79 -15.19
N SER A 132 27.50 -10.83 -15.52
CA SER A 132 26.96 -11.69 -16.59
C SER A 132 27.04 -11.06 -17.98
N GLN A 133 27.00 -9.72 -18.06
CA GLN A 133 27.03 -8.91 -19.28
C GLN A 133 28.01 -7.72 -19.14
N PRO A 134 29.31 -7.98 -18.93
CA PRO A 134 30.32 -6.96 -18.63
C PRO A 134 30.53 -5.92 -19.74
N HIS A 135 30.22 -6.26 -21.00
CA HIS A 135 30.29 -5.31 -22.11
C HIS A 135 29.00 -4.49 -22.28
N ARG A 136 27.97 -4.75 -21.47
CA ARG A 136 26.71 -3.99 -21.48
C ARG A 136 26.53 -3.14 -20.24
N TYR A 137 26.88 -3.62 -19.05
CA TYR A 137 26.76 -2.86 -17.81
C TYR A 137 28.11 -2.80 -17.11
N GLN A 138 28.56 -1.58 -16.81
CA GLN A 138 29.87 -1.31 -16.22
C GLN A 138 29.74 -0.25 -15.13
N ARG A 139 30.67 -0.26 -14.16
CA ARG A 139 30.89 0.87 -13.26
C ARG A 139 32.11 1.64 -13.71
N ASP A 140 31.99 2.96 -13.76
CA ASP A 140 33.14 3.83 -13.98
C ASP A 140 33.98 4.00 -12.69
N GLU A 141 35.09 4.74 -12.81
CA GLU A 141 36.01 5.02 -11.70
C GLU A 141 35.36 5.81 -10.55
N ARG A 142 34.27 6.52 -10.82
CA ARG A 142 33.49 7.28 -9.84
C ARG A 142 32.36 6.45 -9.22
N GLY A 143 32.21 5.20 -9.65
CA GLY A 143 31.18 4.28 -9.18
C GLY A 143 29.83 4.43 -9.87
N ALA A 144 29.70 5.27 -10.91
CA ALA A 144 28.47 5.45 -11.67
C ALA A 144 28.26 4.33 -12.68
N TRP A 145 26.98 3.98 -12.91
CA TRP A 145 26.61 2.93 -13.85
C TRP A 145 26.61 3.43 -15.29
N ARG A 146 27.22 2.63 -16.16
CA ARG A 146 27.35 2.88 -17.59
C ARG A 146 26.80 1.75 -18.44
N CYS A 147 26.34 2.12 -19.62
CA CYS A 147 25.96 1.18 -20.67
C CYS A 147 26.61 1.63 -21.97
N PRO A 148 27.88 1.25 -22.22
CA PRO A 148 28.59 1.65 -23.43
C PRO A 148 27.81 1.44 -24.74
N PRO A 149 27.14 0.29 -24.98
CA PRO A 149 26.36 0.13 -26.21
C PRO A 149 25.11 1.03 -26.25
N GLY A 150 24.52 1.36 -25.10
CA GLY A 150 23.39 2.30 -25.02
C GLY A 150 23.82 3.74 -25.29
N GLU A 151 24.97 4.14 -24.75
CA GLU A 151 25.61 5.43 -25.00
C GLU A 151 25.97 5.61 -26.48
N GLU A 152 26.55 4.58 -27.11
CA GLU A 152 26.85 4.61 -28.53
C GLU A 152 25.57 4.74 -29.38
N ALA A 153 24.55 3.93 -29.07
CA ALA A 153 23.27 3.96 -29.79
C ALA A 153 22.55 5.32 -29.66
N ALA A 154 22.56 5.93 -28.47
CA ALA A 154 21.97 7.25 -28.24
C ALA A 154 22.77 8.38 -28.91
N SER A 155 24.10 8.28 -28.91
CA SER A 155 24.98 9.26 -29.57
C SER A 155 24.72 9.36 -31.07
N ARG A 156 24.39 8.24 -31.74
CA ARG A 156 23.95 8.23 -33.16
C ARG A 156 22.67 9.03 -33.41
N LEU A 157 21.87 9.27 -32.38
CA LEU A 157 20.67 10.12 -32.41
C LEU A 157 20.95 11.54 -31.90
N GLY A 158 22.19 11.85 -31.52
CA GLY A 158 22.58 13.10 -30.87
C GLY A 158 22.05 13.26 -29.44
N LEU A 159 21.72 12.16 -28.76
CA LEU A 159 21.17 12.14 -27.40
C LEU A 159 22.17 11.55 -26.40
N SER A 160 22.04 11.94 -25.13
CA SER A 160 22.77 11.30 -24.04
C SER A 160 22.02 10.08 -23.50
N TYR A 161 22.76 9.09 -22.99
CA TYR A 161 22.19 7.90 -22.35
C TYR A 161 22.78 7.75 -20.95
N ARG A 162 21.97 7.34 -19.97
CA ARG A 162 22.46 6.99 -18.63
C ARG A 162 21.70 5.83 -18.01
N VAL A 163 22.42 5.04 -17.23
CA VAL A 163 21.82 4.01 -16.38
C VAL A 163 21.65 4.58 -14.97
N ARG A 164 20.43 4.52 -14.45
CA ARG A 164 20.07 4.97 -13.11
C ARG A 164 19.77 3.77 -12.22
N SER A 165 20.06 3.91 -10.94
CA SER A 165 19.92 2.83 -9.96
C SER A 165 18.87 3.14 -8.89
N SER A 166 18.22 2.08 -8.38
CA SER A 166 17.39 2.19 -7.17
C SER A 166 18.15 2.68 -5.93
N ALA A 167 19.49 2.62 -5.92
CA ALA A 167 20.31 3.22 -4.88
C ALA A 167 20.21 4.76 -4.82
N GLU A 168 19.77 5.40 -5.90
CA GLU A 168 19.56 6.85 -5.97
C GLU A 168 18.18 7.28 -5.43
N LEU A 169 17.33 6.31 -5.07
CA LEU A 169 15.95 6.56 -4.64
C LEU A 169 15.82 6.33 -3.13
N SER A 170 15.71 7.42 -2.36
CA SER A 170 15.50 7.34 -0.92
C SER A 170 14.06 6.94 -0.59
N PRO A 171 13.81 5.82 0.11
CA PRO A 171 12.45 5.40 0.48
C PRO A 171 11.71 6.45 1.32
N GLY A 172 12.41 7.17 2.20
CA GLY A 172 11.84 8.24 3.03
C GLY A 172 11.35 9.41 2.18
N ALA A 173 12.20 9.91 1.27
CA ALA A 173 11.84 10.99 0.36
C ALA A 173 10.66 10.61 -0.54
N ILE A 174 10.67 9.41 -1.13
CA ILE A 174 9.57 8.97 -2.01
C ILE A 174 8.26 8.86 -1.22
N ARG A 175 8.28 8.32 0.00
CA ARG A 175 7.10 8.25 0.88
C ARG A 175 6.52 9.65 1.13
N ASN A 176 7.38 10.61 1.48
CA ASN A 176 6.97 12.00 1.70
C ASN A 176 6.48 12.70 0.42
N LEU A 177 7.07 12.40 -0.75
CA LEU A 177 6.58 12.89 -2.04
C LEU A 177 5.18 12.36 -2.37
N ILE A 178 4.94 11.06 -2.15
CA ILE A 178 3.61 10.45 -2.32
C ILE A 178 2.59 11.10 -1.38
N PHE A 179 2.99 11.39 -0.14
CA PHE A 179 2.14 12.08 0.82
C PHE A 179 1.76 13.49 0.34
N LEU A 180 2.75 14.23 -0.19
CA LEU A 180 2.63 15.63 -0.62
C LEU A 180 2.10 15.85 -2.04
N GLU A 181 1.95 14.80 -2.85
CA GLU A 181 1.54 14.86 -4.26
C GLU A 181 0.37 15.82 -4.52
N ASP A 182 -0.67 15.77 -3.68
CA ASP A 182 -1.86 16.62 -3.84
C ASP A 182 -1.59 18.11 -3.57
N TYR A 183 -0.53 18.44 -2.82
CA TYR A 183 -0.21 19.77 -2.30
C TYR A 183 0.73 20.60 -3.19
N PHE A 184 1.39 19.97 -4.16
CA PHE A 184 2.19 20.68 -5.18
C PHE A 184 1.36 21.62 -6.05
N PHE A 185 0.05 21.36 -6.17
CA PHE A 185 -0.84 22.10 -7.07
C PHE A 185 -1.96 22.87 -6.36
N ALA A 186 -2.40 22.42 -5.18
CA ALA A 186 -3.50 23.02 -4.42
C ALA A 186 -3.48 22.52 -2.96
N PRO A 187 -4.09 23.22 -1.98
CA PRO A 187 -4.74 24.52 -2.13
C PRO A 187 -3.71 25.63 -2.31
N ASP A 188 -4.16 26.75 -2.86
CA ASP A 188 -3.36 27.97 -2.80
C ASP A 188 -3.40 28.53 -1.39
N VAL A 189 -2.21 28.89 -0.92
CA VAL A 189 -2.03 29.49 0.40
C VAL A 189 -2.07 31.00 0.23
N GLU A 190 -2.90 31.65 1.03
CA GLU A 190 -2.99 33.11 1.04
C GLU A 190 -1.61 33.72 1.38
N PRO A 191 -1.09 34.69 0.60
CA PRO A 191 0.27 35.18 0.76
C PRO A 191 0.59 35.75 2.15
N THR A 192 -0.31 36.50 2.78
CA THR A 192 -0.03 37.07 4.11
C THR A 192 0.07 36.00 5.20
N LEU A 193 -0.77 34.96 5.11
CA LEU A 193 -0.70 33.77 5.96
C LEU A 193 0.59 33.00 5.73
N ALA A 194 0.97 32.76 4.47
CA ALA A 194 2.22 32.09 4.12
C ALA A 194 3.42 32.83 4.71
N THR A 195 3.51 34.15 4.51
CA THR A 195 4.58 34.98 5.07
C THR A 195 4.64 34.88 6.58
N ARG A 196 3.49 34.98 7.27
CA ARG A 196 3.42 34.87 8.73
C ARG A 196 3.96 33.53 9.25
N LEU A 197 3.61 32.42 8.61
CA LEU A 197 4.05 31.08 9.01
C LEU A 197 5.54 30.86 8.72
N VAL A 198 6.01 31.33 7.55
CA VAL A 198 7.43 31.26 7.19
C VAL A 198 8.28 32.13 8.12
N ASP A 199 7.83 33.33 8.46
CA ASP A 199 8.53 34.20 9.41
C ASP A 199 8.56 33.59 10.82
N ARG A 200 7.51 32.87 11.22
CA ARG A 200 7.51 32.13 12.48
C ARG A 200 8.60 31.06 12.50
N VAL A 201 8.71 30.25 11.44
CA VAL A 201 9.76 29.21 11.31
C VAL A 201 11.15 29.84 11.15
N ARG A 202 11.26 30.99 10.49
CA ARG A 202 12.51 31.75 10.37
C ARG A 202 13.02 32.25 11.72
N ASN A 203 12.12 32.69 12.60
CA ASN A 203 12.46 33.14 13.95
C ASN A 203 12.78 31.98 14.91
N PHE A 204 12.26 30.77 14.63
CA PHE A 204 12.49 29.56 15.42
C PHE A 204 12.84 28.36 14.52
N PRO A 205 14.01 28.35 13.85
CA PRO A 205 14.40 27.26 12.97
C PRO A 205 14.53 25.93 13.74
N GLY A 206 14.02 24.85 13.17
CA GLY A 206 13.99 23.54 13.82
C GLY A 206 12.79 23.33 14.74
N MET A 207 11.79 24.23 14.72
CA MET A 207 10.48 23.97 15.34
C MET A 207 9.79 22.78 14.66
N SER A 208 9.09 21.93 15.43
CA SER A 208 8.35 20.80 14.88
C SER A 208 7.05 21.21 14.20
N LEU A 209 6.58 20.41 13.24
CA LEU A 209 5.28 20.60 12.61
C LEU A 209 4.14 20.56 13.64
N ALA A 210 4.24 19.71 14.66
CA ALA A 210 3.29 19.65 15.77
C ALA A 210 3.25 20.97 16.56
N ALA A 211 4.41 21.54 16.89
CA ALA A 211 4.50 22.81 17.61
C ALA A 211 3.90 23.96 16.78
N LEU A 212 4.19 24.03 15.48
CA LEU A 212 3.63 25.06 14.61
C LEU A 212 2.09 24.93 14.48
N THR A 213 1.58 23.70 14.42
CA THR A 213 0.14 23.42 14.39
C THR A 213 -0.53 23.80 15.71
N GLN A 214 0.11 23.54 16.84
CA GLN A 214 -0.40 23.88 18.17
C GLN A 214 -0.45 25.40 18.40
N GLU A 215 0.51 26.16 17.87
CA GLU A 215 0.49 27.64 17.94
C GLU A 215 -0.55 28.28 17.01
N HIS A 216 -1.00 27.55 15.99
CA HIS A 216 -1.94 28.04 14.98
C HIS A 216 -3.09 27.05 14.73
N PRO A 217 -3.91 26.72 15.75
CA PRO A 217 -4.97 25.70 15.65
C PRO A 217 -6.05 26.02 14.60
N GLN A 218 -6.20 27.28 14.23
CA GLN A 218 -7.12 27.75 13.20
C GLN A 218 -6.61 27.53 11.76
N VAL A 219 -5.32 27.19 11.59
CA VAL A 219 -4.72 26.96 10.27
C VAL A 219 -4.87 25.48 9.92
N PRO A 220 -5.56 25.14 8.81
CA PRO A 220 -5.68 23.76 8.37
C PRO A 220 -4.29 23.17 8.04
N LEU A 221 -4.07 21.92 8.43
CA LEU A 221 -2.82 21.22 8.19
C LEU A 221 -2.45 21.13 6.69
N ASP A 222 -3.46 21.04 5.82
CA ASP A 222 -3.32 21.13 4.36
C ASP A 222 -2.52 22.36 3.90
N THR A 223 -2.66 23.49 4.62
CA THR A 223 -1.91 24.73 4.36
C THR A 223 -0.42 24.55 4.61
N LEU A 224 -0.07 23.91 5.73
CA LEU A 224 1.33 23.65 6.10
C LEU A 224 1.96 22.68 5.11
N PHE A 225 1.24 21.62 4.73
CA PHE A 225 1.72 20.69 3.71
C PHE A 225 1.88 21.34 2.34
N ALA A 226 1.01 22.28 1.95
CA ALA A 226 1.19 23.08 0.73
C ALA A 226 2.44 23.96 0.78
N LEU A 227 2.75 24.58 1.92
CA LEU A 227 3.98 25.34 2.08
C LEU A 227 5.23 24.46 2.01
N ILE A 228 5.18 23.24 2.55
CA ILE A 228 6.27 22.27 2.46
C ILE A 228 6.46 21.79 1.02
N ALA A 229 5.37 21.34 0.36
CA ALA A 229 5.42 20.86 -1.01
C ALA A 229 5.96 21.92 -1.99
N ARG A 230 5.58 23.19 -1.78
CA ARG A 230 6.03 24.33 -2.60
C ARG A 230 7.38 24.91 -2.15
N SER A 231 8.10 24.22 -1.25
CA SER A 231 9.41 24.63 -0.74
C SER A 231 9.45 26.02 -0.11
N SER A 232 8.29 26.53 0.36
CA SER A 232 8.22 27.77 1.17
C SER A 232 8.61 27.50 2.62
N LEU A 233 8.33 26.29 3.09
CA LEU A 233 8.92 25.71 4.29
C LEU A 233 9.77 24.51 3.86
N TYR A 234 10.93 24.35 4.49
CA TYR A 234 11.85 23.26 4.23
C TYR A 234 11.78 22.23 5.36
N MET A 235 11.79 20.96 4.98
CA MET A 235 12.13 19.84 5.85
C MET A 235 13.08 18.90 5.10
N ASP A 236 13.86 18.12 5.85
CA ASP A 236 14.60 17.02 5.26
C ASP A 236 13.64 15.88 4.88
N MET A 237 13.39 15.74 3.58
CA MET A 237 12.48 14.74 3.02
C MET A 237 12.89 13.29 3.34
N GLU A 238 14.14 13.04 3.71
CA GLU A 238 14.65 11.70 4.04
C GLU A 238 14.62 11.38 5.53
N ALA A 239 14.65 12.41 6.39
CA ALA A 239 14.86 12.24 7.82
C ALA A 239 13.67 11.56 8.53
N THR A 240 12.44 11.98 8.23
CA THR A 240 11.26 11.58 9.01
C THR A 240 10.02 11.53 8.13
N PRO A 241 9.14 10.51 8.28
CA PRO A 241 7.84 10.49 7.63
C PRO A 241 6.96 11.68 8.06
N LEU A 242 6.28 12.31 7.10
CA LEU A 242 5.44 13.49 7.33
C LEU A 242 4.28 13.27 8.31
N ILE A 243 3.88 12.02 8.55
CA ILE A 243 2.83 11.68 9.51
C ILE A 243 3.29 11.81 10.97
N ASP A 244 4.61 11.84 11.22
CA ASP A 244 5.19 12.02 12.55
C ASP A 244 5.46 13.51 12.83
N HIS A 245 4.38 14.25 13.09
CA HIS A 245 4.43 15.72 13.20
C HIS A 245 5.39 16.22 14.29
N GLU A 246 5.64 15.44 15.34
CA GLU A 246 6.55 15.82 16.42
C GLU A 246 8.01 15.78 15.98
N SER A 247 8.36 14.79 15.16
CA SER A 247 9.73 14.58 14.66
C SER A 247 10.03 15.40 13.40
N VAL A 248 9.01 15.88 12.68
CA VAL A 248 9.20 16.73 11.48
C VAL A 248 9.66 18.12 11.88
N LEU A 249 10.94 18.41 11.69
CA LEU A 249 11.53 19.73 11.94
C LEU A 249 11.43 20.63 10.72
N LEU A 250 10.99 21.87 10.92
CA LEU A 250 10.76 22.85 9.87
C LEU A 250 11.84 23.94 9.87
N TYR A 251 12.20 24.39 8.67
CA TYR A 251 13.20 25.41 8.41
C TYR A 251 12.72 26.36 7.32
N PRO A 252 13.23 27.61 7.25
CA PRO A 252 12.90 28.52 6.15
C PRO A 252 13.50 28.05 4.81
N ASP A 253 14.65 27.38 4.85
CA ASP A 253 15.38 26.91 3.68
C ASP A 253 16.36 25.77 4.04
N ARG A 254 16.91 25.14 3.01
CA ARG A 254 17.87 24.02 3.13
C ARG A 254 19.18 24.42 3.83
N ALA A 255 19.70 25.61 3.54
CA ALA A 255 20.98 26.04 4.11
C ALA A 255 20.87 26.23 5.63
N THR A 256 19.74 26.78 6.08
CA THR A 256 19.42 26.91 7.51
C THR A 256 19.29 25.55 8.19
N ALA A 257 18.66 24.57 7.54
CA ALA A 257 18.55 23.20 8.07
C ALA A 257 19.92 22.54 8.22
N GLU A 258 20.77 22.62 7.20
CA GLU A 258 22.14 22.08 7.22
C GLU A 258 22.98 22.76 8.31
N ALA A 259 22.91 24.09 8.43
CA ALA A 259 23.60 24.84 9.49
C ALA A 259 23.11 24.45 10.90
N HIS A 260 21.80 24.28 11.09
CA HIS A 260 21.23 23.86 12.36
C HIS A 260 21.66 22.42 12.73
N ALA A 261 21.67 21.49 11.78
CA ALA A 261 22.15 20.13 11.98
C ALA A 261 23.64 20.10 12.37
N LEU A 262 24.48 20.91 11.71
CA LEU A 262 25.89 21.05 12.06
C LEU A 262 26.09 21.68 13.45
N LEU A 263 25.28 22.68 13.82
CA LEU A 263 25.31 23.31 15.13
C LEU A 263 24.95 22.31 16.24
N LEU A 264 23.90 21.52 16.07
CA LEU A 264 23.55 20.44 16.99
C LEU A 264 24.70 19.43 17.11
N ALA A 265 25.24 18.97 15.98
CA ALA A 265 26.37 18.04 15.95
C ALA A 265 27.68 18.64 16.50
N SER A 266 27.82 19.96 16.53
CA SER A 266 28.94 20.65 17.19
C SER A 266 28.74 20.76 18.70
N ARG A 267 27.52 21.02 19.19
CA ARG A 267 27.22 21.07 20.63
C ARG A 267 27.47 19.72 21.29
N THR A 268 27.07 18.63 20.64
CA THR A 268 27.38 17.27 21.11
C THR A 268 28.89 17.00 21.16
N ARG A 269 29.69 17.68 20.32
CA ARG A 269 31.17 17.57 20.31
C ARG A 269 31.85 18.49 21.32
N THR A 270 31.33 19.70 21.56
CA THR A 270 31.92 20.65 22.52
C THR A 270 31.60 20.27 23.97
N GLU A 271 30.40 19.72 24.24
CA GLU A 271 30.04 19.16 25.56
C GLU A 271 30.92 17.94 25.89
N ALA A 272 31.32 17.14 24.89
CA ALA A 272 32.27 16.04 25.07
C ALA A 272 33.74 16.48 25.26
N ALA A 273 34.08 17.75 24.98
CA ALA A 273 35.46 18.27 25.06
C ALA A 273 35.72 19.15 26.29
N PHE A 274 34.69 19.57 27.03
CA PHE A 274 34.78 20.50 28.16
C PHE A 274 34.35 19.92 29.52
N GLU A 275 34.06 18.62 29.64
CA GLU A 275 33.82 17.99 30.96
C GLU A 275 35.12 17.49 31.63
N GLY A 276 36.02 18.44 31.87
CA GLY A 276 36.94 18.41 32.99
C GLY A 276 36.57 19.56 33.92
N GLU A 277 36.03 19.23 35.11
CA GLU A 277 35.60 20.12 36.20
C GLU A 277 34.17 20.71 36.13
N ARG A 278 33.31 20.29 37.08
CA ARG A 278 31.97 20.85 37.36
C ARG A 278 32.08 22.13 38.21
N PRO A 279 31.09 23.06 38.20
CA PRO A 279 29.96 22.94 39.14
C PRO A 279 28.56 23.38 38.63
N SER A 280 27.53 22.74 39.23
CA SER A 280 26.14 23.18 39.51
C SER A 280 25.11 23.44 38.39
N ARG A 281 24.08 22.57 38.33
CA ARG A 281 22.83 22.74 37.58
C ARG A 281 21.75 23.35 38.49
N HIS A 282 21.28 24.57 38.22
CA HIS A 282 20.01 25.04 38.77
C HIS A 282 18.85 24.41 37.98
N LEU A 283 17.95 23.74 38.70
CA LEU A 283 16.75 23.08 38.17
C LEU A 283 15.64 24.12 37.90
N ALA A 284 15.02 24.08 36.72
CA ALA A 284 13.84 24.90 36.41
C ALA A 284 12.60 24.37 37.13
N LEU A 285 12.29 24.92 38.32
CA LEU A 285 11.07 24.62 39.09
C LEU A 285 9.97 25.62 38.72
N THR A 286 8.77 25.12 38.42
CA THR A 286 7.56 25.93 38.15
C THR A 286 6.38 25.49 39.02
N ALA A 287 5.42 26.38 39.28
CA ALA A 287 4.19 26.02 40.00
C ALA A 287 3.48 24.83 39.33
N GLY A 288 3.18 23.79 40.09
CA GLY A 288 2.73 22.47 39.64
C GLY A 288 3.80 21.38 39.74
N SER A 289 5.08 21.74 39.91
CA SER A 289 6.18 20.77 40.01
C SER A 289 6.05 19.92 41.28
N ARG A 290 6.24 18.61 41.15
CA ARG A 290 6.30 17.69 42.30
C ARG A 290 7.72 17.65 42.86
N VAL A 291 7.84 17.71 44.17
CA VAL A 291 9.11 17.64 44.92
C VAL A 291 8.97 16.62 46.04
N LEU A 292 10.01 15.85 46.31
CA LEU A 292 10.07 14.85 47.36
C LEU A 292 10.80 15.46 48.55
N TRP A 293 10.10 15.61 49.67
CA TRP A 293 10.67 16.12 50.91
C TRP A 293 10.34 15.16 52.05
N ASP A 294 11.37 14.65 52.72
CA ASP A 294 11.26 13.67 53.81
C ASP A 294 10.49 12.40 53.40
N GLY A 295 10.74 11.93 52.19
CA GLY A 295 10.11 10.72 51.63
C GLY A 295 8.65 10.87 51.21
N ARG A 296 8.03 12.05 51.36
CA ARG A 296 6.66 12.33 50.89
C ARG A 296 6.67 13.23 49.66
N ILE A 297 5.70 13.03 48.77
CA ILE A 297 5.53 13.85 47.56
C ILE A 297 4.75 15.10 47.94
N TRP A 298 5.31 16.25 47.61
CA TRP A 298 4.71 17.56 47.74
C TRP A 298 4.56 18.18 46.37
N THR A 299 3.46 18.87 46.13
CA THR A 299 3.24 19.64 44.91
C THR A 299 3.50 21.10 45.21
N LEU A 300 4.38 21.72 44.44
CA LEU A 300 4.68 23.14 44.48
C LEU A 300 3.46 23.90 43.97
N VAL A 301 2.74 24.62 44.82
CA VAL A 301 1.52 25.33 44.41
C VAL A 301 1.84 26.75 43.95
N ASN A 302 2.76 27.41 44.65
CA ASN A 302 3.22 28.74 44.31
C ASN A 302 4.72 28.87 44.65
N LEU A 303 5.47 29.50 43.76
CA LEU A 303 6.87 29.85 43.97
C LEU A 303 7.00 31.38 43.87
N GLY A 304 6.74 32.05 44.99
CA GLY A 304 6.84 33.50 45.11
C GLY A 304 8.30 33.96 45.28
N HIS A 305 8.52 35.28 45.23
CA HIS A 305 9.86 35.86 45.37
C HIS A 305 10.42 35.77 46.81
N THR A 306 9.57 35.55 47.81
CA THR A 306 9.97 35.46 49.23
C THR A 306 9.49 34.19 49.92
N THR A 307 8.33 33.63 49.52
CA THR A 307 7.77 32.40 50.08
C THR A 307 7.41 31.39 49.00
N VAL A 308 7.52 30.10 49.36
CA VAL A 308 7.17 28.93 48.54
C VAL A 308 6.07 28.16 49.25
N THR A 309 4.97 27.87 48.55
CA THR A 309 3.84 27.12 49.09
C THR A 309 3.84 25.69 48.56
N LEU A 310 3.86 24.72 49.45
CA LEU A 310 3.89 23.28 49.16
C LEU A 310 2.60 22.61 49.64
N ARG A 311 2.05 21.70 48.84
CA ARG A 311 0.87 20.88 49.16
C ARG A 311 1.26 19.41 49.31
N PRO A 312 1.00 18.76 50.45
CA PRO A 312 1.18 17.32 50.57
C PRO A 312 0.04 16.56 49.87
N GLU A 313 0.20 15.25 49.64
CA GLU A 313 -0.86 14.42 49.05
C GLU A 313 -2.13 14.34 49.93
N GLU A 314 -1.97 14.37 51.26
CA GLU A 314 -3.08 14.50 52.22
C GLU A 314 -2.70 15.46 53.36
N GLY A 315 -3.51 16.50 53.61
CA GLY A 315 -3.31 17.49 54.68
C GLY A 315 -3.34 18.96 54.22
N PRO A 316 -3.19 19.91 55.16
CA PRO A 316 -3.24 21.35 54.86
C PRO A 316 -1.97 21.84 54.12
N LEU A 317 -2.09 22.97 53.42
CA LEU A 317 -0.98 23.65 52.74
C LEU A 317 0.09 24.10 53.74
N MET A 318 1.35 24.02 53.33
CA MET A 318 2.51 24.47 54.09
C MET A 318 3.25 25.57 53.33
N GLU A 319 3.60 26.64 54.03
CA GLU A 319 4.35 27.77 53.45
C GLU A 319 5.73 27.88 54.11
N VAL A 320 6.78 27.95 53.29
CA VAL A 320 8.18 28.05 53.72
C VAL A 320 8.86 29.22 53.03
N SER A 321 9.92 29.79 53.62
CA SER A 321 10.68 30.85 52.96
C SER A 321 11.49 30.27 51.78
N LEU A 322 11.66 31.08 50.72
CA LEU A 322 12.39 30.66 49.52
C LEU A 322 13.85 30.29 49.83
N SER A 323 14.51 31.02 50.73
CA SER A 323 15.89 30.74 51.13
C SER A 323 16.02 29.37 51.78
N SER A 324 15.16 29.05 52.75
CA SER A 324 15.20 27.75 53.42
C SER A 324 14.80 26.61 52.50
N PHE A 325 13.91 26.85 51.54
CA PHE A 325 13.55 25.87 50.52
C PHE A 325 14.73 25.54 49.59
N LEU A 326 15.48 26.55 49.14
CA LEU A 326 16.67 26.38 48.32
C LEU A 326 17.81 25.70 49.09
N ASP A 327 18.05 26.08 50.35
CA ASP A 327 19.03 25.43 51.23
C ASP A 327 18.73 23.94 51.39
N LEU A 328 17.44 23.57 51.48
CA LEU A 328 17.02 22.17 51.58
C LEU A 328 17.15 21.41 50.25
N ILE A 329 17.07 22.07 49.09
CA ILE A 329 17.38 21.49 47.78
C ILE A 329 18.89 21.28 47.64
N ASP A 330 19.69 22.27 48.01
CA ASP A 330 21.15 22.21 47.94
C ASP A 330 21.71 21.16 48.91
N ALA A 331 21.11 21.04 50.10
CA ALA A 331 21.38 19.97 51.05
C ALA A 331 20.78 18.60 50.64
N SER A 332 20.12 18.51 49.47
CA SER A 332 19.48 17.31 48.93
C SER A 332 18.41 16.68 49.84
N LYS A 333 17.85 17.45 50.78
CA LYS A 333 16.72 17.03 51.62
C LYS A 333 15.38 17.15 50.89
N ILE A 334 15.31 18.08 49.93
CA ILE A 334 14.22 18.18 48.96
C ILE A 334 14.78 17.77 47.59
N THR A 335 14.20 16.76 46.96
CA THR A 335 14.63 16.25 45.65
C THR A 335 13.48 16.31 44.65
N VAL A 336 13.72 16.77 43.43
CA VAL A 336 12.67 16.87 42.40
C VAL A 336 12.65 15.55 41.61
N PRO A 337 11.54 14.77 41.62
CA PRO A 337 11.43 13.60 40.77
C PRO A 337 11.44 14.05 39.31
N ARG A 338 12.50 13.70 38.59
CA ARG A 338 12.66 14.07 37.18
C ARG A 338 11.61 13.35 36.34
N ALA A 339 10.64 14.09 35.78
CA ALA A 339 9.81 13.59 34.70
C ALA A 339 10.70 13.27 33.48
N MET A 340 10.51 12.11 32.87
CA MET A 340 11.31 11.58 31.77
C MET A 340 11.18 12.44 30.51
N PRO A 341 12.32 12.76 29.88
CA PRO A 341 12.45 12.58 28.44
C PRO A 341 13.62 11.62 28.14
N SER A 342 13.42 10.72 27.17
CA SER A 342 14.51 10.05 26.44
C SER A 342 15.39 11.14 25.80
N PRO A 343 16.74 11.11 25.89
CA PRO A 343 17.53 10.38 24.88
C PRO A 343 18.98 9.96 25.31
N LEU A 344 19.69 9.37 24.34
CA LEU A 344 21.15 9.14 24.23
C LEU A 344 21.72 7.83 24.80
N MET A 345 21.59 6.75 24.01
CA MET A 345 22.70 5.80 23.87
C MET A 345 23.80 6.51 23.08
N GLU A 346 24.85 6.94 23.78
CA GLU A 346 26.18 6.98 23.18
C GLU A 346 26.47 5.60 22.59
N SER A 347 27.02 5.57 21.38
CA SER A 347 27.39 4.34 20.68
C SER A 347 28.25 3.46 21.60
N LEU A 348 27.69 2.33 22.02
CA LEU A 348 28.42 1.27 22.73
C LEU A 348 29.67 0.91 21.94
N HIS A 349 30.80 0.70 22.65
CA HIS A 349 32.02 0.20 22.01
C HIS A 349 31.69 -1.01 21.11
N PRO A 350 32.16 -1.09 19.84
CA PRO A 350 31.65 -2.04 18.84
C PRO A 350 31.63 -3.50 19.30
N GLU A 351 32.62 -3.92 20.09
CA GLU A 351 32.66 -5.28 20.64
C GLU A 351 31.68 -5.50 21.81
N ALA A 352 31.35 -4.47 22.61
CA ALA A 352 30.28 -4.54 23.60
C ALA A 352 28.90 -4.55 22.93
N GLU A 353 28.72 -3.76 21.87
CA GLU A 353 27.51 -3.78 21.06
C GLU A 353 27.31 -5.15 20.39
N ARG A 354 28.38 -5.76 19.86
CA ARG A 354 28.34 -7.12 19.33
C ARG A 354 28.02 -8.16 20.41
N LEU A 355 28.62 -8.08 21.59
CA LEU A 355 28.34 -9.01 22.70
C LEU A 355 26.91 -8.88 23.22
N TRP A 356 26.37 -7.65 23.26
CA TRP A 356 25.01 -7.36 23.65
C TRP A 356 24.00 -7.84 22.60
N ARG A 357 24.22 -7.53 21.31
CA ARG A 357 23.38 -8.01 20.20
C ARG A 357 23.40 -9.53 20.03
N ALA A 358 24.50 -10.20 20.39
CA ALA A 358 24.63 -11.66 20.34
C ALA A 358 24.04 -12.39 21.58
N ALA A 359 23.58 -11.65 22.60
CA ALA A 359 23.00 -12.24 23.80
C ALA A 359 21.53 -12.61 23.58
N SER A 360 21.12 -13.83 23.98
CA SER A 360 19.71 -14.22 23.97
C SER A 360 18.94 -13.56 25.12
N LEU A 361 17.60 -13.50 25.03
CA LEU A 361 16.72 -12.99 26.10
C LEU A 361 17.05 -13.59 27.48
N ARG A 362 17.28 -14.91 27.55
CA ARG A 362 17.71 -15.59 28.78
C ARG A 362 19.09 -15.17 29.29
N HIS A 363 20.02 -14.80 28.41
CA HIS A 363 21.33 -14.26 28.81
C HIS A 363 21.21 -12.86 29.42
N LEU A 364 20.32 -12.04 28.89
CA LEU A 364 20.02 -10.69 29.38
C LEU A 364 19.31 -10.76 30.74
N GLU A 365 18.32 -11.64 30.90
CA GLU A 365 17.67 -11.91 32.20
C GLU A 365 18.67 -12.31 33.28
N ILE A 366 19.59 -13.23 32.96
CA ILE A 366 20.63 -13.64 33.92
C ILE A 366 21.59 -12.49 34.24
N ALA A 367 21.96 -11.67 33.25
CA ALA A 367 22.80 -10.49 33.50
C ALA A 367 22.08 -9.45 34.37
N ASN A 368 20.78 -9.23 34.13
CA ASN A 368 19.91 -8.37 34.94
C ASN A 368 19.75 -8.88 36.38
N GLN A 369 19.66 -10.19 36.60
CA GLN A 369 19.63 -10.78 37.94
C GLN A 369 20.97 -10.63 38.67
N ARG A 370 22.09 -10.71 37.95
CA ARG A 370 23.44 -10.57 38.52
C ARG A 370 23.82 -9.13 38.84
N TYR A 371 23.33 -8.19 38.04
CA TYR A 371 23.73 -6.79 38.08
C TYR A 371 23.50 -6.12 39.46
N PRO A 372 22.32 -6.24 40.11
CA PRO A 372 22.09 -5.69 41.44
C PRO A 372 23.04 -6.25 42.50
N LEU A 373 23.33 -7.55 42.45
CA LEU A 373 24.23 -8.21 43.42
C LEU A 373 25.68 -7.76 43.26
N VAL A 374 26.11 -7.58 42.01
CA VAL A 374 27.45 -7.06 41.70
C VAL A 374 27.59 -5.60 42.14
N GLN A 375 26.58 -4.77 41.91
CA GLN A 375 26.57 -3.38 42.38
C GLN A 375 26.57 -3.30 43.91
N ALA A 376 25.72 -4.08 44.59
CA ALA A 376 25.68 -4.15 46.05
C ALA A 376 27.03 -4.59 46.67
N TYR A 377 27.75 -5.50 46.02
CA TYR A 377 29.10 -5.92 46.44
C TYR A 377 30.15 -4.83 46.20
N ARG A 378 30.11 -4.10 45.08
CA ARG A 378 31.02 -2.97 44.78
C ARG A 378 30.84 -1.83 45.79
N GLU A 379 29.61 -1.60 46.21
CA GLU A 379 29.23 -0.57 47.19
C GLU A 379 29.46 -1.02 48.65
N ARG A 380 30.01 -2.22 48.89
CA ARG A 380 30.29 -2.80 50.22
C ARG A 380 29.07 -2.91 51.15
N LYS A 381 27.86 -3.06 50.59
CA LYS A 381 26.61 -3.22 51.35
C LYS A 381 26.41 -4.69 51.75
N SER A 382 27.00 -5.08 52.89
CA SER A 382 27.11 -6.48 53.33
C SER A 382 25.78 -7.23 53.47
N VAL A 383 24.70 -6.55 53.83
CA VAL A 383 23.38 -7.13 54.08
C VAL A 383 22.73 -7.63 52.78
N ALA A 384 22.92 -6.93 51.66
CA ALA A 384 22.21 -7.18 50.40
C ALA A 384 22.71 -8.40 49.60
N TYR A 385 23.91 -8.91 49.90
CA TYR A 385 24.43 -10.14 49.26
C TYR A 385 24.72 -11.28 50.27
N ALA A 386 24.60 -11.03 51.57
CA ALA A 386 24.71 -12.07 52.60
C ALA A 386 23.45 -12.97 52.65
N GLU A 387 22.28 -12.45 52.26
CA GLU A 387 21.01 -13.19 52.23
C GLU A 387 20.77 -13.96 50.90
N THR A 388 21.63 -13.78 49.90
CA THR A 388 21.50 -14.50 48.62
C THR A 388 22.04 -15.92 48.66
N SER A 389 21.38 -16.85 47.96
CA SER A 389 21.83 -18.24 47.76
C SER A 389 23.08 -18.41 46.85
N VAL A 390 23.75 -17.31 46.48
CA VAL A 390 24.90 -17.29 45.57
C VAL A 390 26.21 -17.35 46.36
N PRO A 391 27.10 -18.33 46.09
CA PRO A 391 28.38 -18.42 46.81
C PRO A 391 29.27 -17.18 46.66
N ALA A 392 29.91 -16.73 47.74
CA ALA A 392 30.76 -15.52 47.76
C ALA A 392 31.91 -15.55 46.73
N ARG A 393 32.40 -16.74 46.35
CA ARG A 393 33.40 -16.90 45.27
C ARG A 393 32.82 -16.53 43.90
N THR A 394 31.59 -16.93 43.63
CA THR A 394 30.89 -16.68 42.37
C THR A 394 30.57 -15.20 42.21
N LEU A 395 30.13 -14.55 43.28
CA LEU A 395 29.87 -13.11 43.28
C LEU A 395 31.15 -12.30 43.00
N ARG A 396 32.26 -12.63 43.68
CA ARG A 396 33.58 -12.02 43.39
C ARG A 396 34.02 -12.20 41.94
N SER A 397 33.77 -13.37 41.36
CA SER A 397 34.06 -13.63 39.95
C SER A 397 33.22 -12.78 39.00
N TRP A 398 31.94 -12.54 39.31
CA TRP A 398 31.09 -11.65 38.52
C TRP A 398 31.53 -10.19 38.62
N VAL A 399 31.90 -9.73 39.81
CA VAL A 399 32.42 -8.37 40.03
C VAL A 399 33.73 -8.16 39.27
N ALA A 400 34.66 -9.11 39.32
CA ALA A 400 35.91 -9.03 38.57
C ALA A 400 35.67 -8.92 37.05
N ARG A 401 34.72 -9.71 36.53
CA ARG A 401 34.34 -9.66 35.10
C ARG A 401 33.59 -8.41 34.70
N PHE A 402 32.79 -7.85 35.62
CA PHE A 402 32.13 -6.58 35.43
C PHE A 402 33.16 -5.46 35.27
N ASN A 403 34.10 -5.37 36.21
CA ASN A 403 35.15 -4.36 36.20
C ASN A 403 36.08 -4.52 34.98
N GLU A 404 36.40 -5.76 34.58
CA GLU A 404 37.19 -6.02 33.37
C GLU A 404 36.47 -5.53 32.09
N ALA A 405 35.17 -5.76 31.98
CA ALA A 405 34.37 -5.30 30.83
C ALA A 405 34.14 -3.78 30.84
N GLU A 406 34.00 -3.19 32.02
CA GLU A 406 33.88 -1.73 32.22
C GLU A 406 35.17 -1.04 31.78
N ALA A 407 36.33 -1.53 32.23
CA ALA A 407 37.63 -0.99 31.85
C ALA A 407 37.95 -1.17 30.35
N LYS A 408 37.48 -2.25 29.73
CA LYS A 408 37.82 -2.59 28.34
C LYS A 408 36.86 -2.03 27.30
N TYR A 409 35.57 -1.88 27.62
CA TYR A 409 34.53 -1.53 26.66
C TYR A 409 33.66 -0.35 27.11
N GLY A 410 33.97 0.29 28.24
CA GLY A 410 33.18 1.39 28.80
C GLY A 410 31.86 0.95 29.45
N THR A 411 31.51 -0.35 29.41
CA THR A 411 30.29 -0.89 30.03
C THR A 411 30.55 -2.24 30.72
N GLY A 412 30.40 -2.28 32.04
CA GLY A 412 30.59 -3.52 32.81
C GLY A 412 29.47 -4.55 32.63
N TYR A 413 28.30 -4.11 32.14
CA TYR A 413 27.10 -4.93 32.02
C TYR A 413 27.30 -6.14 31.11
N VAL A 414 28.01 -5.98 29.98
CA VAL A 414 28.33 -7.09 29.06
C VAL A 414 29.23 -8.15 29.70
N GLY A 415 29.98 -7.79 30.75
CA GLY A 415 30.79 -8.72 31.55
C GLY A 415 29.97 -9.74 32.34
N LEU A 416 28.71 -9.41 32.66
CA LEU A 416 27.78 -10.26 33.43
C LEU A 416 27.03 -11.28 32.58
N LEU A 417 27.07 -11.13 31.26
CA LEU A 417 26.47 -12.07 30.33
C LEU A 417 27.05 -13.48 30.57
N PRO A 418 26.20 -14.52 30.62
CA PRO A 418 26.65 -15.90 30.70
C PRO A 418 27.58 -16.23 29.53
N ARG A 419 28.79 -16.72 29.84
CA ARG A 419 29.73 -17.26 28.83
C ARG A 419 29.42 -18.72 28.50
N THR A 420 28.19 -19.18 28.73
CA THR A 420 27.71 -20.54 28.41
C THR A 420 27.95 -20.90 26.96
N GLY A 421 27.81 -19.91 26.06
CA GLY A 421 28.15 -20.02 24.64
C GLY A 421 29.63 -20.20 24.34
N ARG A 422 30.56 -20.10 25.31
CA ARG A 422 31.99 -20.41 25.23
C ARG A 422 32.41 -21.59 26.12
N SER A 423 31.50 -22.12 26.94
CA SER A 423 31.72 -23.27 27.82
C SER A 423 31.46 -24.58 27.08
N GLY A 424 32.23 -25.63 27.45
CA GLY A 424 32.09 -26.96 26.89
C GLY A 424 33.06 -27.25 25.75
N ASN A 425 33.37 -28.54 25.59
CA ASN A 425 34.29 -29.01 24.56
C ASN A 425 33.74 -28.68 23.16
N ARG A 426 34.43 -27.78 22.42
CA ARG A 426 34.03 -27.33 21.07
C ARG A 426 34.80 -28.02 19.96
N THR A 427 35.74 -28.89 20.30
CA THR A 427 36.32 -29.79 19.31
C THR A 427 35.20 -30.70 18.82
N ARG A 428 35.09 -30.84 17.50
CA ARG A 428 34.09 -31.73 16.89
C ARG A 428 34.35 -33.13 17.44
N LYS A 429 33.39 -33.68 18.20
CA LYS A 429 33.50 -35.04 18.76
C LYS A 429 33.41 -36.13 17.69
N ALA A 430 32.90 -35.80 16.51
CA ALA A 430 32.84 -36.69 15.36
C ALA A 430 33.92 -36.31 14.33
N PRO A 431 34.49 -37.29 13.61
CA PRO A 431 35.43 -37.05 12.51
C PRO A 431 34.85 -36.09 11.47
N GLN A 432 35.74 -35.31 10.82
CA GLN A 432 35.38 -34.35 9.78
C GLN A 432 34.63 -35.04 8.62
N ASP A 433 35.10 -36.22 8.23
CA ASP A 433 34.58 -37.03 7.13
C ASP A 433 33.08 -37.36 7.31
N THR A 434 32.67 -37.63 8.55
CA THR A 434 31.27 -37.88 8.90
C THR A 434 30.38 -36.64 8.68
N HIS A 435 30.91 -35.45 8.97
CA HIS A 435 30.19 -34.19 8.80
C HIS A 435 30.07 -33.81 7.32
N GLU A 436 31.13 -34.02 6.54
CA GLU A 436 31.13 -33.79 5.09
C GLU A 436 30.15 -34.74 4.40
N LEU A 437 30.15 -36.03 4.77
CA LEU A 437 29.19 -37.00 4.26
C LEU A 437 27.73 -36.61 4.57
N LEU A 438 27.46 -36.04 5.75
CA LEU A 438 26.13 -35.54 6.11
C LEU A 438 25.70 -34.36 5.21
N ASP A 439 26.59 -33.40 4.96
CA ASP A 439 26.32 -32.22 4.13
C ASP A 439 26.12 -32.59 2.65
N THR A 440 26.86 -33.61 2.16
CA THR A 440 26.69 -34.21 0.83
C THR A 440 25.33 -34.90 0.70
N PHE A 441 24.93 -35.73 1.66
CA PHE A 441 23.60 -36.37 1.63
C PHE A 441 22.46 -35.35 1.67
N ILE A 442 22.61 -34.25 2.42
CA ILE A 442 21.61 -33.18 2.39
C ILE A 442 21.56 -32.54 0.99
N ALA A 443 22.70 -32.16 0.40
CA ALA A 443 22.71 -31.48 -0.89
C ALA A 443 22.28 -32.37 -2.07
N GLU A 444 22.72 -33.63 -2.10
CA GLU A 444 22.55 -34.51 -3.26
C GLU A 444 21.33 -35.43 -3.17
N GLN A 445 20.86 -35.75 -1.96
CA GLN A 445 19.73 -36.65 -1.76
C GLN A 445 18.49 -35.91 -1.24
N PHE A 446 18.64 -34.96 -0.30
CA PHE A 446 17.50 -34.20 0.24
C PHE A 446 17.13 -33.00 -0.64
N GLU A 447 18.09 -32.24 -1.18
CA GLU A 447 17.82 -31.02 -1.97
C GLU A 447 17.53 -31.29 -3.44
N THR A 448 16.72 -32.30 -3.71
CA THR A 448 16.38 -32.77 -5.06
C THR A 448 14.89 -32.58 -5.40
N PRO A 449 14.53 -32.52 -6.70
CA PRO A 449 13.13 -32.38 -7.13
C PRO A 449 12.21 -33.55 -6.74
N THR A 450 12.77 -34.71 -6.39
CA THR A 450 12.02 -35.90 -5.95
C THR A 450 11.45 -35.76 -4.54
N GLN A 451 11.86 -34.74 -3.80
CA GLN A 451 11.35 -34.37 -2.47
C GLN A 451 11.27 -35.53 -1.45
N PRO A 452 12.35 -36.31 -1.26
CA PRO A 452 12.31 -37.41 -0.30
C PRO A 452 12.09 -36.90 1.12
N HIS A 453 11.42 -37.74 1.93
CA HIS A 453 11.15 -37.44 3.32
C HIS A 453 12.47 -37.38 4.11
N ALA A 454 12.65 -36.38 4.98
CA ALA A 454 13.91 -36.13 5.71
C ALA A 454 14.40 -37.38 6.47
N ARG A 455 13.45 -38.11 7.07
CA ARG A 455 13.72 -39.38 7.76
C ARG A 455 14.33 -40.45 6.84
N ALA A 456 13.85 -40.56 5.59
CA ALA A 456 14.39 -41.53 4.63
C ALA A 456 15.84 -41.21 4.25
N VAL A 457 16.16 -39.92 4.05
CA VAL A 457 17.54 -39.48 3.78
C VAL A 457 18.46 -39.73 4.97
N TYR A 458 17.98 -39.54 6.20
CA TYR A 458 18.75 -39.87 7.40
C TYR A 458 19.02 -41.38 7.55
N HIS A 459 18.05 -42.23 7.20
CA HIS A 459 18.26 -43.68 7.19
C HIS A 459 19.32 -44.10 6.15
N ALA A 460 19.29 -43.52 4.95
CA ALA A 460 20.29 -43.77 3.92
C ALA A 460 21.70 -43.31 4.37
N TYR A 461 21.80 -42.12 4.97
CA TYR A 461 23.06 -41.63 5.57
C TYR A 461 23.59 -42.58 6.66
N ARG A 462 22.72 -43.05 7.56
CA ARG A 462 23.11 -43.98 8.62
C ARG A 462 23.67 -45.29 8.06
N HIS A 463 23.04 -45.84 7.03
CA HIS A 463 23.48 -47.07 6.37
C HIS A 463 24.85 -46.86 5.69
N GLU A 464 25.05 -45.75 5.00
CA GLU A 464 26.32 -45.41 4.36
C GLU A 464 27.47 -45.24 5.38
N CYS A 465 27.20 -44.60 6.51
CA CYS A 465 28.16 -44.50 7.60
C CYS A 465 28.54 -45.88 8.16
N GLN A 466 27.59 -46.81 8.29
CA GLN A 466 27.85 -48.17 8.75
C GLN A 466 28.73 -48.96 7.77
N GLN A 467 28.49 -48.81 6.47
CA GLN A 467 29.31 -49.46 5.44
C GLN A 467 30.75 -48.92 5.41
N ARG A 468 30.93 -47.61 5.61
CA ARG A 468 32.25 -46.96 5.61
C ARG A 468 32.97 -47.04 6.96
N GLY A 469 32.39 -47.70 7.97
CA GLY A 469 32.95 -47.77 9.32
C GLY A 469 33.02 -46.41 10.05
N LEU A 470 32.20 -45.44 9.62
CA LEU A 470 32.19 -44.09 10.16
C LEU A 470 31.19 -43.96 11.32
N ALA A 471 31.55 -43.18 12.34
CA ALA A 471 30.66 -42.89 13.47
C ALA A 471 29.44 -42.10 12.99
N VAL A 472 28.22 -42.60 13.24
CA VAL A 472 26.96 -41.98 12.77
C VAL A 472 26.61 -40.74 13.61
N LEU A 473 26.29 -39.61 12.97
CA LEU A 473 25.73 -38.44 13.66
C LEU A 473 24.26 -38.65 14.03
N SER A 474 23.85 -38.12 15.18
CA SER A 474 22.48 -38.28 15.66
C SER A 474 21.44 -37.64 14.75
N GLU A 475 20.22 -38.19 14.77
CA GLU A 475 19.07 -37.68 14.00
C GLU A 475 18.80 -36.20 14.31
N ARG A 476 18.92 -35.82 15.59
CA ARG A 476 18.84 -34.42 16.03
C ARG A 476 19.87 -33.51 15.35
N THR A 477 21.08 -34.02 15.09
CA THR A 477 22.14 -33.28 14.39
C THR A 477 21.81 -33.13 12.91
N PHE A 478 21.28 -34.18 12.27
CA PHE A 478 20.80 -34.13 10.88
C PHE A 478 19.68 -33.09 10.70
N TYR A 479 18.61 -33.13 11.51
CA TYR A 479 17.52 -32.16 11.41
C TYR A 479 17.97 -30.73 11.73
N ARG A 480 18.92 -30.55 12.66
CA ARG A 480 19.52 -29.22 12.91
C ARG A 480 20.27 -28.71 11.68
N ARG A 481 21.03 -29.57 11.01
CA ARG A 481 21.80 -29.20 9.80
C ARG A 481 20.89 -28.88 8.62
N LEU A 482 19.82 -29.66 8.48
CA LEU A 482 18.75 -29.46 7.51
C LEU A 482 18.00 -28.14 7.75
N ASN A 483 17.68 -27.80 8.99
CA ASN A 483 17.05 -26.53 9.35
C ASN A 483 17.95 -25.31 9.08
N LEU A 484 19.27 -25.42 9.28
CA LEU A 484 20.21 -24.33 8.98
C LEU A 484 20.34 -24.03 7.48
N ARG A 485 19.96 -24.98 6.61
CA ARG A 485 19.94 -24.83 5.15
C ARG A 485 18.55 -24.46 4.61
N ARG A 486 17.54 -24.29 5.47
CA ARG A 486 16.21 -23.84 5.04
C ARG A 486 16.29 -22.41 4.52
N GLY A 487 15.81 -22.20 3.31
CA GLY A 487 15.72 -20.88 2.66
C GLY A 487 15.45 -20.99 1.17
N THR A 488 15.48 -19.85 0.49
CA THR A 488 15.15 -19.67 -0.93
C THR A 488 15.91 -20.65 -1.84
N GLU A 489 17.18 -20.91 -1.57
CA GLU A 489 18.02 -21.80 -2.40
C GLU A 489 17.57 -23.27 -2.30
N GLN A 490 17.38 -23.78 -1.08
CA GLN A 490 16.88 -25.15 -0.84
C GLN A 490 15.44 -25.33 -1.34
N ALA A 491 14.57 -24.32 -1.17
CA ALA A 491 13.20 -24.33 -1.69
C ALA A 491 13.19 -24.31 -3.23
N THR A 492 14.09 -23.55 -3.86
CA THR A 492 14.25 -23.50 -5.33
C THR A 492 14.68 -24.86 -5.87
N LYS A 493 15.69 -25.49 -5.25
CA LYS A 493 16.21 -26.80 -5.66
C LYS A 493 15.17 -27.93 -5.49
N ARG A 494 14.39 -27.92 -4.41
CA ARG A 494 13.40 -28.96 -4.11
C ARG A 494 12.05 -28.80 -4.80
N LYS A 495 11.58 -27.56 -4.95
CA LYS A 495 10.19 -27.25 -5.33
C LYS A 495 10.09 -26.26 -6.50
N GLY A 496 11.23 -25.87 -7.09
CA GLY A 496 11.33 -24.90 -8.17
C GLY A 496 11.29 -23.44 -7.70
N ALA A 497 11.71 -22.53 -8.58
CA ALA A 497 11.78 -21.09 -8.31
C ALA A 497 10.44 -20.49 -7.83
N ARG A 498 9.31 -21.09 -8.22
CA ARG A 498 7.95 -20.69 -7.80
C ARG A 498 7.66 -20.92 -6.32
N ALA A 499 8.27 -21.91 -5.68
CA ALA A 499 8.03 -22.25 -4.28
C ALA A 499 8.96 -21.51 -3.31
N ALA A 500 10.11 -21.03 -3.80
CA ALA A 500 11.07 -20.22 -3.05
C ALA A 500 10.59 -18.79 -2.78
N TYR A 501 9.50 -18.36 -3.43
CA TYR A 501 8.86 -17.07 -3.22
C TYR A 501 8.16 -16.91 -1.86
N GLN A 502 8.15 -17.95 -1.02
CA GLN A 502 7.65 -17.85 0.36
C GLN A 502 8.60 -17.06 1.29
N ASP A 503 9.87 -16.93 0.93
CA ASP A 503 10.92 -16.33 1.78
C ASP A 503 11.32 -14.89 1.38
N THR A 504 10.60 -14.24 0.44
CA THR A 504 10.90 -12.86 0.02
C THR A 504 9.87 -11.86 0.57
N PRO A 505 10.25 -10.84 1.36
CA PRO A 505 9.30 -9.85 1.85
C PRO A 505 8.85 -8.93 0.72
N TRP A 506 7.56 -8.93 0.42
CA TRP A 506 6.88 -7.90 -0.36
C TRP A 506 5.47 -7.69 0.18
N TYR A 507 5.18 -6.49 0.70
CA TYR A 507 3.86 -6.17 1.22
C TYR A 507 3.13 -5.15 0.34
N TRP A 508 2.35 -5.67 -0.61
CA TRP A 508 1.03 -5.12 -1.00
C TRP A 508 -0.11 -6.07 -0.56
N GLU A 509 0.23 -6.99 0.34
CA GLU A 509 -0.69 -7.86 1.05
C GLU A 509 -1.19 -7.13 2.28
N LEU A 510 -2.48 -7.02 2.42
CA LEU A 510 -3.14 -6.33 3.51
C LEU A 510 -4.00 -7.41 4.17
N SER A 511 -3.37 -8.43 4.76
CA SER A 511 -4.13 -9.42 5.52
C SER A 511 -4.72 -8.75 6.76
N ARG A 512 -5.78 -9.34 7.35
CA ARG A 512 -6.25 -8.93 8.70
C ARG A 512 -5.14 -8.89 9.76
N SER A 513 -3.96 -9.49 9.52
CA SER A 513 -2.74 -9.48 10.35
C SER A 513 -1.58 -8.62 9.81
N THR A 514 -1.73 -7.94 8.66
CA THR A 514 -0.65 -7.13 8.06
C THR A 514 -0.71 -5.67 8.54
N PRO A 515 0.44 -5.03 8.87
CA PRO A 515 0.49 -3.61 9.23
C PRO A 515 -0.23 -2.69 8.21
N ARG A 516 -0.58 -1.48 8.66
CA ARG A 516 -1.20 -0.44 7.83
C ARG A 516 -0.31 -0.16 6.60
N HIS A 517 -0.92 -0.04 5.40
CA HIS A 517 -0.20 0.44 4.21
C HIS A 517 -0.75 1.79 3.77
N GLY A 518 0.14 2.59 3.20
CA GLY A 518 -0.08 4.02 3.05
C GLY A 518 0.04 4.73 4.40
N ASP A 519 0.17 6.03 4.36
CA ASP A 519 0.32 6.88 5.54
C ASP A 519 -1.00 7.49 5.99
N ARG A 520 -2.02 7.42 5.12
CA ARG A 520 -3.32 8.05 5.33
C ARG A 520 -4.45 7.40 4.53
N PRO A 521 -5.72 7.66 4.90
CA PRO A 521 -6.87 7.33 4.07
C PRO A 521 -6.78 7.94 2.67
N TRP A 522 -7.39 7.27 1.69
CA TRP A 522 -7.46 7.64 0.27
C TRP A 522 -6.16 7.59 -0.51
N GLU A 523 -5.01 7.35 0.13
CA GLU A 523 -3.74 7.21 -0.57
C GLU A 523 -3.76 5.98 -1.48
N ILE A 524 -4.26 4.85 -0.97
CA ILE A 524 -4.26 3.57 -1.67
C ILE A 524 -5.59 2.87 -1.42
N VAL A 525 -6.31 2.59 -2.50
CA VAL A 525 -7.59 1.89 -2.48
C VAL A 525 -7.48 0.64 -3.34
N HIS A 526 -7.89 -0.49 -2.79
CA HIS A 526 -7.96 -1.74 -3.53
C HIS A 526 -9.36 -1.92 -4.14
N ILE A 527 -9.43 -2.32 -5.40
CA ILE A 527 -10.69 -2.75 -6.04
C ILE A 527 -10.54 -4.22 -6.44
N ASP A 528 -11.51 -5.02 -6.05
CA ASP A 528 -11.55 -6.45 -6.34
C ASP A 528 -12.99 -6.97 -6.35
N HIS A 529 -13.17 -8.17 -6.88
CA HIS A 529 -14.47 -8.78 -7.11
C HIS A 529 -14.57 -10.20 -6.53
N THR A 530 -15.76 -10.59 -6.05
CA THR A 530 -16.05 -11.97 -5.64
C THR A 530 -17.46 -12.37 -6.02
N GLU A 531 -17.69 -13.65 -6.29
CA GLU A 531 -19.03 -14.22 -6.36
C GLU A 531 -19.49 -14.56 -4.94
N LEU A 532 -20.62 -14.00 -4.49
CA LEU A 532 -21.13 -14.25 -3.15
C LEU A 532 -21.68 -15.67 -3.02
N ASP A 533 -21.51 -16.29 -1.85
CA ASP A 533 -21.99 -17.63 -1.54
C ASP A 533 -23.51 -17.62 -1.21
N ILE A 534 -24.36 -17.03 -2.06
CA ILE A 534 -25.82 -16.93 -1.87
C ILE A 534 -26.60 -16.97 -3.19
N GLU A 535 -27.70 -17.70 -3.21
CA GLU A 535 -28.65 -17.73 -4.32
C GLU A 535 -29.70 -16.63 -4.16
N VAL A 536 -29.91 -15.85 -5.23
CA VAL A 536 -30.85 -14.72 -5.28
C VAL A 536 -31.99 -15.05 -6.24
N CYS A 537 -33.19 -14.56 -5.94
CA CYS A 537 -34.40 -14.80 -6.73
C CYS A 537 -35.11 -13.50 -7.11
N THR A 538 -36.02 -13.59 -8.10
CA THR A 538 -36.96 -12.49 -8.41
C THR A 538 -38.03 -12.37 -7.33
N SER A 539 -38.77 -11.26 -7.31
CA SER A 539 -40.02 -11.11 -6.52
C SER A 539 -41.04 -12.27 -6.63
N MET A 540 -41.06 -13.00 -7.74
CA MET A 540 -41.92 -14.18 -7.96
C MET A 540 -41.28 -15.52 -7.54
N GLY A 541 -40.14 -15.50 -6.84
CA GLY A 541 -39.47 -16.71 -6.33
C GLY A 541 -38.64 -17.49 -7.37
N ARG A 542 -38.45 -16.98 -8.59
CA ARG A 542 -37.57 -17.61 -9.59
C ARG A 542 -36.11 -17.33 -9.26
N VAL A 543 -35.32 -18.39 -9.03
CA VAL A 543 -33.87 -18.29 -8.78
C VAL A 543 -33.14 -17.76 -10.01
N LEU A 544 -32.28 -16.76 -9.82
CA LEU A 544 -31.49 -16.09 -10.85
C LEU A 544 -30.00 -16.45 -10.80
N GLY A 545 -29.54 -17.06 -9.71
CA GLY A 545 -28.16 -17.46 -9.49
C GLY A 545 -27.48 -16.64 -8.41
N ARG A 546 -26.15 -16.76 -8.37
CA ARG A 546 -25.28 -16.07 -7.42
C ARG A 546 -24.83 -14.72 -7.96
N PRO A 547 -24.86 -13.64 -7.15
CA PRO A 547 -24.39 -12.33 -7.58
C PRO A 547 -22.88 -12.15 -7.33
N TRP A 548 -22.27 -11.29 -8.13
CA TRP A 548 -20.94 -10.75 -7.95
C TRP A 548 -20.97 -9.48 -7.11
N ALA A 549 -20.11 -9.42 -6.09
CA ALA A 549 -19.82 -8.24 -5.30
C ALA A 549 -18.50 -7.60 -5.74
N THR A 550 -18.50 -6.27 -5.83
CA THR A 550 -17.32 -5.45 -6.08
C THR A 550 -17.12 -4.52 -4.91
N PHE A 551 -15.92 -4.52 -4.32
CA PHE A 551 -15.58 -3.66 -3.20
C PHE A 551 -14.44 -2.71 -3.53
N ALA A 552 -14.54 -1.47 -3.04
CA ALA A 552 -13.45 -0.52 -2.96
C ALA A 552 -13.05 -0.37 -1.49
N THR A 553 -11.84 -0.80 -1.13
CA THR A 553 -11.37 -0.85 0.27
C THR A 553 -10.14 0.03 0.46
N ASP A 554 -10.19 0.91 1.46
CA ASP A 554 -9.06 1.75 1.85
C ASP A 554 -7.95 0.92 2.53
N ALA A 555 -6.72 1.08 2.06
CA ALA A 555 -5.57 0.31 2.54
C ALA A 555 -5.19 0.65 3.98
N TYR A 556 -5.26 1.93 4.33
CA TYR A 556 -4.80 2.48 5.59
C TYR A 556 -5.77 2.13 6.73
N SER A 557 -7.05 2.46 6.52
CA SER A 557 -8.11 2.35 7.53
C SER A 557 -8.91 1.06 7.44
N ARG A 558 -8.70 0.20 6.42
CA ARG A 558 -9.53 -0.99 6.14
C ARG A 558 -10.98 -0.71 5.78
N ARG A 559 -11.37 0.56 5.70
CA ARG A 559 -12.75 0.97 5.48
C ARG A 559 -13.25 0.59 4.09
N LEU A 560 -14.46 0.05 4.03
CA LEU A 560 -15.20 -0.13 2.78
C LEU A 560 -15.71 1.22 2.28
N LEU A 561 -15.10 1.72 1.20
CA LEU A 561 -15.42 3.01 0.60
C LEU A 561 -16.57 2.92 -0.42
N GLY A 562 -16.80 1.74 -1.00
CA GLY A 562 -17.86 1.52 -1.99
C GLY A 562 -18.15 0.04 -2.19
N CYS A 563 -19.43 -0.28 -2.44
CA CYS A 563 -19.95 -1.63 -2.65
C CYS A 563 -20.86 -1.62 -3.89
N TYR A 564 -20.79 -2.66 -4.72
CA TYR A 564 -21.69 -2.85 -5.87
C TYR A 564 -22.02 -4.33 -6.08
N LEU A 565 -23.29 -4.65 -6.33
CA LEU A 565 -23.77 -6.00 -6.64
C LEU A 565 -24.31 -6.09 -8.07
N SER A 566 -24.03 -7.22 -8.73
CA SER A 566 -24.42 -7.48 -10.13
C SER A 566 -24.52 -8.98 -10.39
N PHE A 567 -25.41 -9.42 -11.28
CA PHE A 567 -25.38 -10.81 -11.79
C PHE A 567 -24.37 -11.02 -12.92
N ASP A 568 -24.01 -9.95 -13.63
CA ASP A 568 -22.98 -10.01 -14.65
C ASP A 568 -21.61 -10.23 -14.01
N PRO A 569 -20.74 -11.08 -14.61
CA PRO A 569 -19.35 -11.21 -14.20
C PRO A 569 -18.62 -9.85 -14.19
N PRO A 570 -17.52 -9.74 -13.42
CA PRO A 570 -16.73 -8.52 -13.33
C PRO A 570 -16.34 -7.99 -14.70
N SER A 571 -16.52 -6.68 -14.88
CA SER A 571 -16.27 -5.98 -16.13
C SER A 571 -15.96 -4.51 -15.85
N TYR A 572 -15.69 -3.75 -16.91
CA TYR A 572 -15.56 -2.30 -16.77
C TYR A 572 -16.80 -1.65 -16.12
N ARG A 573 -17.98 -2.27 -16.24
CA ARG A 573 -19.24 -1.77 -15.64
C ARG A 573 -19.19 -1.85 -14.12
N SER A 574 -18.80 -3.00 -13.56
CA SER A 574 -18.68 -3.15 -12.10
C SER A 574 -17.62 -2.21 -11.53
N CYS A 575 -16.50 -2.03 -12.24
CA CYS A 575 -15.47 -1.06 -11.89
C CYS A 575 -15.98 0.39 -11.85
N MET A 576 -16.81 0.80 -12.82
CA MET A 576 -17.41 2.14 -12.80
C MET A 576 -18.43 2.31 -11.69
N MET A 577 -19.27 1.29 -11.47
CA MET A 577 -20.32 1.39 -10.47
C MET A 577 -19.77 1.46 -9.05
N VAL A 578 -18.70 0.71 -8.73
CA VAL A 578 -18.05 0.84 -7.42
C VAL A 578 -17.39 2.20 -7.23
N LEU A 579 -16.80 2.78 -8.29
CA LEU A 579 -16.26 4.15 -8.24
C LEU A 579 -17.38 5.19 -8.08
N ARG A 580 -18.54 4.98 -8.71
CA ARG A 580 -19.73 5.81 -8.51
C ARG A 580 -20.23 5.73 -7.07
N ALA A 581 -20.37 4.53 -6.51
CA ALA A 581 -20.75 4.34 -5.11
C ALA A 581 -19.77 5.06 -4.16
N CYS A 582 -18.46 4.93 -4.43
CA CYS A 582 -17.40 5.55 -3.65
C CYS A 582 -17.48 7.09 -3.68
N VAL A 583 -17.53 7.69 -4.88
CA VAL A 583 -17.61 9.14 -5.03
C VAL A 583 -18.93 9.70 -4.52
N ARG A 584 -20.04 8.99 -4.68
CA ARG A 584 -21.33 9.40 -4.12
C ARG A 584 -21.25 9.53 -2.61
N ARG A 585 -20.73 8.51 -1.94
CA ARG A 585 -20.67 8.44 -0.47
C ARG A 585 -19.68 9.42 0.13
N HIS A 586 -18.55 9.63 -0.53
CA HIS A 586 -17.42 10.35 0.07
C HIS A 586 -17.02 11.64 -0.65
N GLN A 587 -17.62 11.93 -1.80
CA GLN A 587 -17.25 13.04 -2.67
C GLN A 587 -15.75 13.08 -2.93
N ARG A 588 -15.11 11.93 -3.12
CA ARG A 588 -13.66 11.81 -3.23
C ARG A 588 -13.25 10.66 -4.12
N PHE A 589 -12.18 10.87 -4.89
CA PHE A 589 -11.58 9.87 -5.76
C PHE A 589 -10.24 9.39 -5.17
N PRO A 590 -9.92 8.07 -5.22
CA PRO A 590 -8.66 7.55 -4.70
C PRO A 590 -7.41 8.13 -5.40
N GLN A 591 -6.32 8.31 -4.65
CA GLN A 591 -5.04 8.73 -5.23
C GLN A 591 -4.35 7.57 -5.98
N SER A 592 -4.28 6.39 -5.37
CA SER A 592 -3.85 5.16 -6.04
C SER A 592 -4.95 4.10 -5.99
N ILE A 593 -5.17 3.43 -7.11
CA ILE A 593 -6.07 2.28 -7.21
C ILE A 593 -5.24 1.03 -7.52
N VAL A 594 -5.31 0.04 -6.63
CA VAL A 594 -4.65 -1.25 -6.77
C VAL A 594 -5.66 -2.30 -7.21
N VAL A 595 -5.36 -2.99 -8.30
CA VAL A 595 -6.23 -3.99 -8.96
C VAL A 595 -5.45 -5.26 -9.26
N ASP A 596 -6.12 -6.37 -9.57
CA ASP A 596 -5.42 -7.52 -10.17
C ASP A 596 -5.13 -7.32 -11.67
N GLY A 597 -4.62 -8.36 -12.31
CA GLY A 597 -4.34 -8.41 -13.75
C GLY A 597 -5.55 -8.78 -14.62
N GLY A 598 -6.77 -8.77 -14.07
CA GLY A 598 -8.00 -9.12 -14.78
C GLY A 598 -8.24 -8.25 -16.02
N PRO A 599 -8.84 -8.81 -17.10
CA PRO A 599 -9.09 -8.08 -18.36
C PRO A 599 -9.97 -6.83 -18.18
N GLU A 600 -10.87 -6.82 -17.20
CA GLU A 600 -11.73 -5.69 -16.86
C GLU A 600 -10.94 -4.42 -16.47
N PHE A 601 -9.79 -4.59 -15.82
CA PHE A 601 -8.90 -3.51 -15.39
C PHE A 601 -7.91 -3.04 -16.48
N GLN A 602 -7.89 -3.74 -17.62
CA GLN A 602 -7.18 -3.33 -18.84
C GLN A 602 -8.07 -2.51 -19.78
N SER A 603 -9.31 -2.26 -19.37
CA SER A 603 -10.23 -1.40 -20.12
C SER A 603 -9.65 0.01 -20.23
N THR A 604 -9.41 0.45 -21.47
CA THR A 604 -8.99 1.84 -21.78
C THR A 604 -9.92 2.88 -21.16
N TYR A 605 -11.17 2.49 -20.96
CA TYR A 605 -12.19 3.32 -20.39
C TYR A 605 -12.04 3.47 -18.87
N PHE A 606 -11.79 2.37 -18.14
CA PHE A 606 -11.43 2.41 -16.72
C PHE A 606 -10.18 3.28 -16.50
N GLU A 607 -9.13 3.04 -17.28
CA GLU A 607 -7.89 3.84 -17.23
C GLU A 607 -8.13 5.33 -17.50
N SER A 608 -9.02 5.66 -18.44
CA SER A 608 -9.34 7.07 -18.77
C SER A 608 -10.03 7.79 -17.61
N VAL A 609 -10.93 7.10 -16.88
CA VAL A 609 -11.60 7.69 -15.71
C VAL A 609 -10.61 7.88 -14.57
N VAL A 610 -9.79 6.88 -14.29
CA VAL A 610 -8.74 6.97 -13.26
C VAL A 610 -7.79 8.13 -13.57
N ALA A 611 -7.34 8.26 -14.82
CA ALA A 611 -6.49 9.36 -15.26
C ALA A 611 -7.18 10.74 -15.18
N ARG A 612 -8.47 10.84 -15.56
CA ARG A 612 -9.23 12.11 -15.50
C ARG A 612 -9.25 12.71 -14.10
N TYR A 613 -9.30 11.86 -13.07
CA TYR A 613 -9.30 12.30 -11.66
C TYR A 613 -7.91 12.26 -11.01
N ASN A 614 -6.85 12.23 -11.84
CA ASN A 614 -5.45 12.18 -11.43
C ASN A 614 -5.12 11.01 -10.48
N GLY A 615 -5.74 9.85 -10.72
CA GLY A 615 -5.46 8.63 -9.99
C GLY A 615 -4.33 7.82 -10.64
N THR A 616 -3.55 7.13 -9.82
CA THR A 616 -2.53 6.16 -10.26
C THR A 616 -3.09 4.75 -10.25
N LYS A 617 -3.05 4.06 -11.40
CA LYS A 617 -3.43 2.63 -11.46
C LYS A 617 -2.21 1.76 -11.17
N LYS A 618 -2.35 0.80 -10.27
CA LYS A 618 -1.32 -0.21 -9.94
C LYS A 618 -1.91 -1.61 -10.14
N THR A 619 -1.29 -2.40 -10.99
CA THR A 619 -1.69 -3.78 -11.29
C THR A 619 -0.79 -4.75 -10.53
N ARG A 620 -1.40 -5.65 -9.74
CA ARG A 620 -0.72 -6.72 -9.01
C ARG A 620 -0.01 -7.69 -9.99
N PRO A 621 1.10 -8.34 -9.58
CA PRO A 621 1.81 -9.31 -10.43
C PRO A 621 1.06 -10.62 -10.63
N GLY A 622 1.11 -11.17 -11.83
CA GLY A 622 0.37 -12.39 -12.19
C GLY A 622 0.86 -13.70 -11.58
N ALA A 623 2.14 -13.84 -11.19
CA ALA A 623 2.68 -15.12 -10.67
C ALA A 623 2.55 -15.29 -9.16
N ARG A 624 1.83 -14.38 -8.50
CA ARG A 624 1.57 -14.39 -7.06
C ARG A 624 0.06 -14.41 -6.77
N PRO A 625 -0.69 -15.47 -7.15
CA PRO A 625 -2.13 -15.55 -6.87
C PRO A 625 -2.49 -15.61 -5.38
N ARG A 626 -1.50 -15.78 -4.49
CA ARG A 626 -1.72 -15.89 -3.03
C ARG A 626 -1.78 -14.54 -2.31
N TYR A 627 -1.58 -13.43 -3.04
CA TYR A 627 -1.34 -12.08 -2.49
C TYR A 627 -2.61 -11.20 -2.51
N GLY A 628 -3.81 -11.79 -2.47
CA GLY A 628 -5.11 -11.09 -2.41
C GLY A 628 -5.60 -10.75 -1.00
N SER A 629 -4.71 -10.58 -0.02
CA SER A 629 -5.02 -10.88 1.39
C SER A 629 -5.98 -9.95 2.16
N VAL A 630 -6.32 -8.74 1.66
CA VAL A 630 -7.37 -7.89 2.27
C VAL A 630 -8.71 -8.32 1.78
N ILE A 631 -8.85 -8.33 0.46
CA ILE A 631 -10.16 -8.42 -0.13
C ILE A 631 -10.59 -9.88 -0.13
N GLU A 632 -9.69 -10.86 -0.29
CA GLU A 632 -10.02 -12.28 -0.07
C GLU A 632 -10.44 -12.58 1.37
N ARG A 633 -9.79 -11.97 2.37
CA ARG A 633 -10.24 -12.13 3.77
C ARG A 633 -11.47 -11.29 4.06
N LEU A 634 -11.62 -10.11 3.48
CA LEU A 634 -12.85 -9.31 3.55
C LEU A 634 -14.02 -10.05 2.90
N PHE A 635 -13.79 -10.79 1.82
CA PHE A 635 -14.77 -11.70 1.22
C PHE A 635 -15.05 -12.85 2.17
N GLY A 636 -14.04 -13.43 2.81
CA GLY A 636 -14.21 -14.42 3.87
C GLY A 636 -15.02 -13.88 5.07
N THR A 637 -14.77 -12.65 5.49
CA THR A 637 -15.47 -11.94 6.57
C THR A 637 -16.88 -11.58 6.14
N THR A 638 -17.09 -11.07 4.92
CA THR A 638 -18.41 -10.82 4.34
C THR A 638 -19.20 -12.12 4.28
N ASN A 639 -18.58 -13.21 3.81
CA ASN A 639 -19.23 -14.50 3.77
C ASN A 639 -19.57 -14.98 5.19
N THR A 640 -18.63 -14.91 6.13
CA THR A 640 -18.81 -15.45 7.49
C THR A 640 -19.74 -14.62 8.37
N GLN A 641 -19.61 -13.30 8.35
CA GLN A 641 -20.36 -12.38 9.21
C GLN A 641 -21.67 -11.90 8.59
N PHE A 642 -21.79 -11.91 7.26
CA PHE A 642 -23.00 -11.48 6.57
C PHE A 642 -23.68 -12.65 5.84
N VAL A 643 -23.07 -13.21 4.80
CA VAL A 643 -23.77 -14.15 3.89
C VAL A 643 -24.21 -15.46 4.56
N HIS A 644 -23.36 -16.06 5.40
CA HIS A 644 -23.66 -17.34 6.06
C HIS A 644 -24.82 -17.24 7.06
N ASN A 645 -25.22 -16.03 7.45
CA ASN A 645 -26.36 -15.78 8.32
C ASN A 645 -27.69 -15.63 7.55
N LEU A 646 -27.66 -15.73 6.21
CA LEU A 646 -28.83 -15.53 5.35
C LEU A 646 -29.37 -16.86 4.79
N LEU A 647 -30.69 -16.96 4.64
CA LEU A 647 -31.33 -18.06 3.90
C LEU A 647 -30.92 -18.05 2.42
N GLY A 648 -30.75 -19.24 1.84
CA GLY A 648 -30.27 -19.38 0.45
C GLY A 648 -28.74 -19.29 0.31
N ASN A 649 -27.99 -19.24 1.42
CA ASN A 649 -26.53 -19.32 1.38
C ASN A 649 -26.07 -20.69 0.87
N THR A 650 -24.91 -20.74 0.21
CA THR A 650 -24.42 -21.94 -0.47
C THR A 650 -23.45 -22.78 0.38
N GLN A 651 -23.46 -22.64 1.71
CA GLN A 651 -22.61 -23.45 2.58
C GLN A 651 -22.92 -24.95 2.46
N ALA A 652 -24.20 -25.32 2.44
CA ALA A 652 -24.65 -26.70 2.29
C ALA A 652 -24.16 -27.32 0.95
N SER A 653 -24.07 -26.52 -0.11
CA SER A 653 -23.57 -26.96 -1.43
C SER A 653 -22.09 -27.32 -1.44
N LYS A 654 -21.28 -26.92 -0.43
CA LYS A 654 -19.88 -27.33 -0.31
C LYS A 654 -19.74 -28.81 0.08
N HIS A 655 -20.81 -29.43 0.59
CA HIS A 655 -20.88 -30.86 0.88
C HIS A 655 -22.05 -31.53 0.15
N PRO A 656 -21.97 -31.71 -1.20
CA PRO A 656 -23.09 -32.20 -2.01
C PRO A 656 -23.68 -33.54 -1.55
N ARG A 657 -22.87 -34.39 -0.90
CA ARG A 657 -23.29 -35.71 -0.40
C ARG A 657 -24.20 -35.64 0.83
N LEU A 658 -24.25 -34.50 1.51
CA LEU A 658 -25.10 -34.25 2.69
C LEU A 658 -26.31 -33.35 2.34
N MET A 659 -26.47 -32.95 1.07
CA MET A 659 -27.56 -32.08 0.65
C MET A 659 -28.89 -32.82 0.63
N THR A 660 -29.88 -32.25 1.33
CA THR A 660 -31.29 -32.65 1.24
C THR A 660 -32.10 -31.53 0.57
N LYS A 661 -33.31 -31.84 0.10
CA LYS A 661 -34.21 -30.86 -0.52
C LYS A 661 -34.55 -29.69 0.41
N ALA A 662 -34.54 -29.92 1.73
CA ALA A 662 -34.85 -28.90 2.74
C ALA A 662 -33.71 -27.88 2.93
N VAL A 663 -32.47 -28.27 2.65
CA VAL A 663 -31.26 -27.43 2.79
C VAL A 663 -30.67 -26.99 1.45
N ASP A 664 -31.40 -27.20 0.35
CA ASP A 664 -30.98 -26.76 -0.97
C ASP A 664 -31.02 -25.23 -1.05
N PRO A 665 -29.89 -24.54 -1.27
CA PRO A 665 -29.84 -23.09 -1.35
C PRO A 665 -30.79 -22.52 -2.40
N LYS A 666 -31.02 -23.25 -3.50
CA LYS A 666 -31.97 -22.82 -4.55
C LYS A 666 -33.41 -22.88 -4.07
N GLY A 667 -33.75 -23.85 -3.22
CA GLY A 667 -35.07 -23.96 -2.60
C GLY A 667 -35.30 -22.93 -1.49
N GLN A 668 -34.21 -22.42 -0.89
CA GLN A 668 -34.23 -21.43 0.18
C GLN A 668 -33.96 -19.99 -0.29
N ALA A 669 -33.79 -19.76 -1.59
CA ALA A 669 -33.51 -18.44 -2.14
C ALA A 669 -34.74 -17.53 -1.98
N VAL A 670 -34.64 -16.56 -1.07
CA VAL A 670 -35.72 -15.60 -0.74
C VAL A 670 -35.36 -14.15 -1.02
N TRP A 671 -34.08 -13.87 -1.30
CA TRP A 671 -33.58 -12.50 -1.44
C TRP A 671 -33.71 -12.01 -2.88
N GLN A 672 -34.25 -10.80 -3.03
CA GLN A 672 -34.12 -10.00 -4.25
C GLN A 672 -32.77 -9.28 -4.26
N LEU A 673 -32.25 -8.93 -5.45
CA LEU A 673 -30.89 -8.38 -5.55
C LEU A 673 -30.78 -7.01 -4.88
N SER A 674 -31.80 -6.16 -5.02
CA SER A 674 -31.85 -4.83 -4.41
C SER A 674 -31.88 -4.87 -2.89
N ASP A 675 -32.63 -5.81 -2.31
CA ASP A 675 -32.75 -5.98 -0.86
C ASP A 675 -31.41 -6.46 -0.30
N LEU A 676 -30.82 -7.49 -0.92
CA LEU A 676 -29.49 -7.98 -0.56
C LEU A 676 -28.44 -6.87 -0.64
N TYR A 677 -28.52 -5.99 -1.65
CA TYR A 677 -27.61 -4.85 -1.79
C TYR A 677 -27.74 -3.84 -0.65
N GLN A 678 -28.95 -3.48 -0.25
CA GLN A 678 -29.19 -2.57 0.87
C GLN A 678 -28.61 -3.12 2.17
N TYR A 679 -28.88 -4.40 2.47
CA TYR A 679 -28.35 -5.05 3.67
C TYR A 679 -26.84 -5.23 3.63
N LEU A 680 -26.26 -5.53 2.47
CA LEU A 680 -24.81 -5.56 2.30
C LEU A 680 -24.19 -4.19 2.59
N CYS A 681 -24.82 -3.11 2.11
CA CYS A 681 -24.36 -1.74 2.39
C CYS A 681 -24.50 -1.39 3.88
N GLU A 682 -25.60 -1.76 4.53
CA GLU A 682 -25.79 -1.55 5.97
C GLU A 682 -24.73 -2.27 6.79
N TRP A 683 -24.50 -3.57 6.52
CA TRP A 683 -23.44 -4.33 7.15
C TRP A 683 -22.06 -3.69 6.89
N ALA A 684 -21.73 -3.38 5.64
CA ALA A 684 -20.43 -2.83 5.25
C ALA A 684 -20.14 -1.47 5.89
N TYR A 685 -21.15 -0.60 5.99
CA TYR A 685 -20.98 0.81 6.34
C TYR A 685 -21.32 1.14 7.78
N GLN A 686 -22.06 0.27 8.47
CA GLN A 686 -22.43 0.47 9.86
C GLN A 686 -21.84 -0.60 10.76
N VAL A 687 -21.94 -1.87 10.42
CA VAL A 687 -21.46 -2.96 11.29
C VAL A 687 -19.95 -3.10 11.16
N TYR A 688 -19.46 -3.52 9.99
CA TYR A 688 -18.03 -3.71 9.72
C TYR A 688 -17.20 -2.43 9.96
N ASP A 689 -17.77 -1.27 9.65
CA ASP A 689 -17.10 0.03 9.81
C ASP A 689 -16.83 0.41 11.27
N GLN A 690 -17.62 -0.12 12.21
CA GLN A 690 -17.55 0.18 13.65
C GLN A 690 -16.94 -0.95 14.47
N ASP A 691 -16.87 -2.17 13.92
CA ASP A 691 -16.24 -3.31 14.60
C ASP A 691 -14.73 -3.10 14.78
N ILE A 692 -14.23 -3.45 15.97
CA ILE A 692 -12.79 -3.38 16.27
C ILE A 692 -12.03 -4.33 15.33
N HIS A 693 -11.11 -3.77 14.55
CA HIS A 693 -10.31 -4.54 13.62
C HIS A 693 -9.02 -5.02 14.29
N GLU A 694 -8.82 -6.34 14.37
CA GLU A 694 -7.72 -7.01 15.10
C GLU A 694 -6.34 -6.35 14.93
N THR A 695 -5.93 -6.00 13.70
CA THR A 695 -4.61 -5.37 13.47
C THR A 695 -4.59 -3.85 13.61
N LEU A 696 -5.74 -3.18 13.49
CA LEU A 696 -5.77 -1.74 13.71
C LEU A 696 -5.78 -1.41 15.20
N GLY A 697 -6.31 -2.31 16.04
CA GLY A 697 -6.60 -2.07 17.45
C GLY A 697 -7.79 -1.15 17.69
N VAL A 698 -8.38 -0.60 16.62
CA VAL A 698 -9.50 0.34 16.58
C VAL A 698 -10.44 -0.03 15.45
N SER A 699 -11.61 0.62 15.36
CA SER A 699 -12.53 0.41 14.24
C SER A 699 -12.01 1.03 12.94
N PRO A 700 -12.40 0.50 11.76
CA PRO A 700 -12.08 1.13 10.47
C PRO A 700 -12.51 2.59 10.38
N ARG A 701 -13.66 2.95 10.96
CA ARG A 701 -14.15 4.32 11.03
C ARG A 701 -13.24 5.22 11.85
N GLU A 702 -12.83 4.80 13.04
CA GLU A 702 -11.91 5.56 13.90
C GLU A 702 -10.56 5.76 13.21
N ALA A 703 -9.96 4.69 12.67
CA ALA A 703 -8.71 4.78 11.92
C ALA A 703 -8.82 5.75 10.73
N TYR A 704 -9.96 5.75 10.03
CA TYR A 704 -10.23 6.68 8.94
C TYR A 704 -10.30 8.14 9.42
N VAL A 705 -11.02 8.43 10.50
CA VAL A 705 -11.17 9.80 11.03
C VAL A 705 -9.83 10.34 11.52
N THR A 706 -9.14 9.60 12.40
CA THR A 706 -7.82 10.00 12.91
C THR A 706 -6.80 10.13 11.78
N GLY A 707 -6.86 9.24 10.79
CA GLY A 707 -5.99 9.32 9.61
C GLY A 707 -6.22 10.55 8.75
N LEU A 708 -7.45 11.07 8.67
CA LEU A 708 -7.74 12.34 7.99
C LEU A 708 -7.25 13.54 8.79
N GLU A 709 -7.42 13.53 10.12
CA GLU A 709 -6.94 14.60 11.01
C GLU A 709 -5.42 14.74 10.95
N LEU A 710 -4.69 13.63 10.98
CA LEU A 710 -3.23 13.61 10.88
C LEU A 710 -2.75 13.81 9.43
N GLY A 711 -3.42 13.20 8.46
CA GLY A 711 -2.98 13.22 7.08
C GLY A 711 -3.31 14.51 6.33
N GLY A 712 -4.26 15.31 6.82
CA GLY A 712 -4.87 16.45 6.13
C GLY A 712 -6.13 16.07 5.33
N GLU A 713 -7.16 16.91 5.40
CA GLU A 713 -8.48 16.65 4.82
C GLU A 713 -8.48 16.61 3.29
N ARG A 714 -7.64 17.40 2.63
CA ARG A 714 -7.56 17.58 1.17
C ARG A 714 -8.89 17.96 0.55
N THR A 715 -9.50 19.03 1.04
CA THR A 715 -10.80 19.52 0.54
C THR A 715 -10.77 19.87 -0.95
N HIS A 716 -9.61 20.28 -1.48
CA HIS A 716 -9.39 20.53 -2.92
C HIS A 716 -9.41 19.28 -3.80
N ARG A 717 -9.39 18.07 -3.21
CA ARG A 717 -9.54 16.78 -3.90
C ARG A 717 -10.98 16.27 -3.92
N ARG A 718 -11.94 17.09 -3.47
CA ARG A 718 -13.36 16.73 -3.52
C ARG A 718 -13.83 16.60 -4.97
N VAL A 719 -14.55 15.53 -5.26
CA VAL A 719 -15.18 15.24 -6.54
C VAL A 719 -16.68 15.17 -6.31
N PRO A 720 -17.48 16.15 -6.80
CA PRO A 720 -18.92 16.10 -6.64
C PRO A 720 -19.53 14.96 -7.47
N TYR A 721 -20.51 14.26 -6.90
CA TYR A 721 -21.31 13.30 -7.64
C TYR A 721 -22.39 14.03 -8.44
N ASN A 722 -22.01 14.59 -9.59
CA ASN A 722 -22.88 15.37 -10.47
C ASN A 722 -23.02 14.73 -11.86
N ALA A 723 -23.83 15.34 -12.74
CA ALA A 723 -24.03 14.86 -14.10
C ALA A 723 -22.71 14.76 -14.91
N GLU A 724 -21.73 15.63 -14.64
CA GLU A 724 -20.42 15.55 -15.30
C GLU A 724 -19.64 14.30 -14.86
N PHE A 725 -19.64 13.99 -13.56
CA PHE A 725 -19.03 12.78 -13.04
C PHE A 725 -19.71 11.52 -13.57
N VAL A 726 -21.05 11.51 -13.60
CA VAL A 726 -21.84 10.42 -14.19
C VAL A 726 -21.51 10.25 -15.67
N MET A 727 -21.45 11.35 -16.44
CA MET A 727 -21.07 11.34 -17.85
C MET A 727 -19.64 10.82 -18.05
N ALA A 728 -18.69 11.27 -17.23
CA ALA A 728 -17.30 10.81 -17.26
C ALA A 728 -17.21 9.30 -17.01
N THR A 729 -18.14 8.75 -16.22
CA THR A 729 -18.29 7.33 -15.90
C THR A 729 -19.31 6.59 -16.78
N LEU A 730 -19.62 7.12 -17.98
CA LEU A 730 -20.20 6.34 -19.10
C LEU A 730 -19.16 5.90 -20.15
N PRO A 731 -19.22 4.65 -20.66
CA PRO A 731 -18.28 4.12 -21.66
C PRO A 731 -18.31 4.87 -22.98
N SER A 732 -17.19 4.80 -23.70
CA SER A 732 -17.05 5.26 -25.09
C SER A 732 -16.76 4.07 -26.02
N PRO A 733 -17.19 4.11 -27.29
CA PRO A 733 -16.82 3.09 -28.26
C PRO A 733 -15.30 3.05 -28.48
N ARG A 734 -14.79 1.95 -29.06
CA ARG A 734 -13.35 1.74 -29.31
C ARG A 734 -12.66 2.93 -30.00
N ASN A 735 -13.35 3.59 -30.94
CA ASN A 735 -12.80 4.74 -31.68
C ASN A 735 -13.07 6.10 -31.00
N LYS A 736 -13.66 6.10 -29.79
CA LYS A 736 -14.10 7.24 -28.95
C LYS A 736 -15.08 8.24 -29.59
N THR A 737 -15.20 8.19 -30.90
CA THR A 737 -15.95 9.09 -31.77
C THR A 737 -16.76 8.27 -32.76
N ALA A 738 -17.87 8.82 -33.27
CA ALA A 738 -18.48 8.34 -34.50
C ALA A 738 -18.81 9.47 -35.46
N LYS A 739 -18.92 9.11 -36.74
CA LYS A 739 -19.29 10.04 -37.80
C LYS A 739 -20.78 10.34 -37.71
N VAL A 740 -21.13 11.62 -37.80
CA VAL A 740 -22.52 12.08 -37.92
C VAL A 740 -22.97 11.86 -39.35
N VAL A 741 -23.91 10.93 -39.55
CA VAL A 741 -24.52 10.63 -40.84
C VAL A 741 -25.72 11.57 -41.03
N PRO A 742 -25.74 12.40 -42.09
CA PRO A 742 -26.85 13.31 -42.35
C PRO A 742 -28.20 12.58 -42.34
N GLY A 743 -29.18 13.16 -41.65
CA GLY A 743 -30.54 12.62 -41.51
C GLY A 743 -30.68 11.30 -40.74
N LYS A 744 -29.58 10.71 -40.22
CA LYS A 744 -29.60 9.47 -39.44
C LYS A 744 -28.93 9.60 -38.07
N GLY A 745 -28.03 10.57 -37.90
CA GLY A 745 -27.30 10.80 -36.66
C GLY A 745 -26.06 9.93 -36.54
N VAL A 746 -25.76 9.43 -35.34
CA VAL A 746 -24.52 8.68 -35.07
C VAL A 746 -24.79 7.18 -34.95
N LYS A 747 -23.92 6.35 -35.52
CA LYS A 747 -24.04 4.89 -35.45
C LYS A 747 -23.18 4.33 -34.32
N LEU A 748 -23.80 3.55 -33.44
CA LEU A 748 -23.14 2.81 -32.35
C LEU A 748 -23.68 1.37 -32.32
N HIS A 749 -22.77 0.40 -32.22
CA HIS A 749 -23.08 -1.03 -32.44
C HIS A 749 -23.84 -1.23 -33.77
N TYR A 750 -25.11 -1.61 -33.69
CA TYR A 750 -25.99 -1.78 -34.85
C TYR A 750 -26.93 -0.58 -35.05
N LEU A 751 -27.15 0.26 -34.03
CA LEU A 751 -28.21 1.27 -33.98
C LEU A 751 -27.72 2.66 -34.41
N PHE A 752 -28.60 3.41 -35.06
CA PHE A 752 -28.44 4.86 -35.22
C PHE A 752 -29.10 5.60 -34.05
N TYR A 753 -28.45 6.66 -33.59
CA TYR A 753 -28.91 7.53 -32.52
C TYR A 753 -29.03 8.96 -33.02
N TRP A 754 -30.15 9.60 -32.70
CA TRP A 754 -30.52 10.93 -33.18
C TRP A 754 -30.72 11.94 -32.04
N HIS A 755 -30.34 13.18 -32.31
CA HIS A 755 -30.69 14.38 -31.56
C HIS A 755 -30.66 15.57 -32.53
N ASP A 756 -31.54 16.55 -32.35
CA ASP A 756 -31.68 17.67 -33.31
C ASP A 756 -30.40 18.51 -33.47
N ALA A 757 -29.59 18.60 -32.42
CA ALA A 757 -28.28 19.27 -32.47
C ALA A 757 -27.31 18.66 -33.50
N LEU A 758 -27.51 17.40 -33.91
CA LEU A 758 -26.68 16.73 -34.93
C LEU A 758 -26.96 17.22 -36.36
N ARG A 759 -28.09 17.88 -36.59
CA ARG A 759 -28.48 18.46 -37.89
C ARG A 759 -27.68 19.72 -38.23
N HIS A 760 -26.94 20.28 -37.27
CA HIS A 760 -26.22 21.53 -37.49
C HIS A 760 -25.19 21.37 -38.62
N PRO A 761 -25.09 22.30 -39.60
CA PRO A 761 -24.21 22.16 -40.77
C PRO A 761 -22.72 21.96 -40.41
N GLU A 762 -22.26 22.56 -39.31
CA GLU A 762 -20.89 22.39 -38.81
C GLU A 762 -20.62 21.01 -38.17
N VAL A 763 -21.68 20.26 -37.87
CA VAL A 763 -21.63 18.98 -37.14
C VAL A 763 -21.89 17.82 -38.10
N GLU A 764 -22.80 18.00 -39.06
CA GLU A 764 -23.08 16.98 -40.08
C GLU A 764 -21.82 16.56 -40.84
N GLY A 765 -21.64 15.25 -41.05
CA GLY A 765 -20.48 14.69 -41.74
C GLY A 765 -19.18 14.67 -40.92
N THR A 766 -19.12 15.38 -39.79
CA THR A 766 -17.96 15.38 -38.88
C THR A 766 -17.95 14.18 -37.94
N ARG A 767 -16.86 13.98 -37.21
CA ARG A 767 -16.77 12.96 -36.15
C ARG A 767 -16.92 13.62 -34.79
N VAL A 768 -17.88 13.16 -34.01
CA VAL A 768 -18.14 13.68 -32.66
C VAL A 768 -17.79 12.63 -31.60
N PRO A 769 -17.26 13.01 -30.42
CA PRO A 769 -17.13 12.11 -29.28
C PRO A 769 -18.48 11.52 -28.86
N ILE A 770 -18.50 10.24 -28.49
CA ILE A 770 -19.72 9.53 -28.12
C ILE A 770 -19.52 8.74 -26.83
N ARG A 771 -20.56 8.73 -26.02
CA ARG A 771 -20.73 7.84 -24.86
C ARG A 771 -22.07 7.13 -24.95
N TYR A 772 -22.24 6.06 -24.20
CA TYR A 772 -23.51 5.32 -24.16
C TYR A 772 -23.76 4.76 -22.76
N ASP A 773 -25.02 4.47 -22.47
CA ASP A 773 -25.39 3.82 -21.22
C ASP A 773 -25.38 2.29 -21.38
N PRO A 774 -24.49 1.55 -20.71
CA PRO A 774 -24.45 0.10 -20.81
C PRO A 774 -25.68 -0.58 -20.19
N PHE A 775 -26.46 0.13 -19.37
CA PHE A 775 -27.72 -0.35 -18.78
C PHE A 775 -28.95 0.12 -19.55
N ASN A 776 -28.78 0.99 -20.56
CA ASN A 776 -29.86 1.45 -21.43
C ASN A 776 -29.37 1.76 -22.85
N ILE A 777 -29.38 0.75 -23.73
CA ILE A 777 -28.96 0.88 -25.13
C ILE A 777 -29.91 1.72 -25.98
N GLY A 778 -31.08 2.11 -25.46
CA GLY A 778 -31.94 3.10 -26.09
C GLY A 778 -31.33 4.50 -26.12
N ILE A 779 -30.34 4.77 -25.26
CA ILE A 779 -29.75 6.09 -25.06
C ILE A 779 -28.25 6.08 -25.38
N ALA A 780 -27.80 7.11 -26.09
CA ALA A 780 -26.40 7.46 -26.24
C ALA A 780 -26.21 8.96 -26.00
N TYR A 781 -24.97 9.41 -25.88
CA TYR A 781 -24.62 10.81 -25.71
C TYR A 781 -23.60 11.22 -26.75
N ALA A 782 -23.84 12.33 -27.45
CA ALA A 782 -22.92 12.90 -28.43
C ALA A 782 -22.40 14.24 -27.91
N TYR A 783 -21.10 14.51 -28.08
CA TYR A 783 -20.54 15.80 -27.72
C TYR A 783 -20.61 16.75 -28.91
N VAL A 784 -21.48 17.76 -28.82
CA VAL A 784 -21.81 18.68 -29.89
C VAL A 784 -21.69 20.11 -29.38
N ARG A 785 -20.93 20.96 -30.08
CA ARG A 785 -20.79 22.40 -29.78
C ARG A 785 -20.49 22.72 -28.30
N GLY A 786 -19.62 21.92 -27.68
CA GLY A 786 -19.17 22.15 -26.31
C GLY A 786 -20.00 21.46 -25.22
N GLN A 787 -21.04 20.69 -25.57
CA GLN A 787 -21.93 20.05 -24.61
C GLN A 787 -22.25 18.60 -24.98
N TRP A 788 -22.50 17.77 -23.97
CA TRP A 788 -23.03 16.42 -24.18
C TRP A 788 -24.54 16.48 -24.36
N VAL A 789 -25.05 16.01 -25.49
CA VAL A 789 -26.48 15.92 -25.79
C VAL A 789 -26.93 14.47 -25.78
N GLN A 790 -28.08 14.20 -25.17
CA GLN A 790 -28.70 12.88 -25.15
C GLN A 790 -29.31 12.56 -26.51
N CYS A 791 -28.93 11.44 -27.11
CA CYS A 791 -29.44 10.94 -28.36
C CYS A 791 -30.29 9.68 -28.12
N ILE A 792 -31.42 9.57 -28.81
CA ILE A 792 -32.30 8.39 -28.74
C ILE A 792 -32.08 7.47 -29.94
N SER A 793 -32.18 6.16 -29.74
CA SER A 793 -32.01 5.20 -30.82
C SER A 793 -33.18 5.23 -31.83
N GLN A 794 -32.91 4.83 -33.07
CA GLN A 794 -33.91 4.75 -34.16
C GLN A 794 -35.15 3.90 -33.82
N TYR A 795 -35.02 2.97 -32.88
CA TYR A 795 -36.08 2.09 -32.37
C TYR A 795 -36.19 2.24 -30.85
N TYR A 796 -36.18 3.48 -30.36
CA TYR A 796 -36.12 3.80 -28.93
C TYR A 796 -37.12 3.01 -28.08
N ALA A 797 -38.38 2.91 -28.51
CA ALA A 797 -39.42 2.19 -27.78
C ALA A 797 -39.11 0.69 -27.57
N ALA A 798 -38.38 0.06 -28.50
CA ALA A 798 -38.01 -1.36 -28.41
C ALA A 798 -36.69 -1.59 -27.65
N PHE A 799 -35.83 -0.57 -27.54
CA PHE A 799 -34.49 -0.69 -26.95
C PHE A 799 -34.34 0.03 -25.61
N THR A 800 -35.31 0.87 -25.23
CA THR A 800 -35.26 1.59 -23.95
C THR A 800 -35.31 0.63 -22.77
N GLY A 801 -34.39 0.81 -21.83
CA GLY A 801 -34.19 -0.06 -20.67
C GLY A 801 -33.46 -1.38 -20.96
N HIS A 802 -33.17 -1.72 -22.22
CA HIS A 802 -32.41 -2.92 -22.52
C HIS A 802 -30.91 -2.68 -22.29
N SER A 803 -30.19 -3.69 -21.76
CA SER A 803 -28.77 -3.55 -21.47
C SER A 803 -27.88 -3.92 -22.66
N GLU A 804 -26.62 -3.48 -22.63
CA GLU A 804 -25.61 -3.92 -23.60
C GLU A 804 -25.41 -5.46 -23.54
N LYS A 805 -25.56 -6.08 -22.35
CA LYS A 805 -25.43 -7.53 -22.19
C LYS A 805 -26.56 -8.28 -22.88
N GLU A 806 -27.80 -7.79 -22.76
CA GLU A 806 -28.93 -8.35 -23.50
C GLU A 806 -28.71 -8.27 -25.01
N LEU A 807 -28.21 -7.14 -25.50
CA LEU A 807 -27.90 -6.95 -26.93
C LEU A 807 -26.83 -7.93 -27.42
N GLU A 808 -25.77 -8.15 -26.64
CA GLU A 808 -24.74 -9.16 -26.93
C GLU A 808 -25.33 -10.57 -27.04
N LEU A 809 -26.12 -10.98 -26.05
CA LEU A 809 -26.76 -12.30 -26.01
C LEU A 809 -27.78 -12.49 -27.13
N ALA A 810 -28.57 -11.46 -27.45
CA ALA A 810 -29.50 -11.48 -28.58
C ALA A 810 -28.75 -11.61 -29.91
N THR A 811 -27.63 -10.89 -30.06
CA THR A 811 -26.77 -10.99 -31.24
C THR A 811 -26.16 -12.39 -31.38
N GLU A 812 -25.68 -12.98 -30.29
CA GLU A 812 -25.18 -14.36 -30.26
C GLU A 812 -26.25 -15.37 -30.64
N GLY A 813 -27.46 -15.25 -30.07
CA GLY A 813 -28.61 -16.11 -30.36
C GLY A 813 -29.00 -16.08 -31.84
N LEU A 814 -29.13 -14.87 -32.42
CA LEU A 814 -29.40 -14.70 -33.85
C LEU A 814 -28.31 -15.30 -34.73
N ARG A 815 -27.03 -15.13 -34.38
CA ARG A 815 -25.91 -15.75 -35.10
C ARG A 815 -25.93 -17.27 -35.00
N GLN A 816 -26.33 -17.82 -33.85
CA GLN A 816 -26.44 -19.26 -33.67
C GLN A 816 -27.61 -19.84 -34.50
N GLN A 817 -28.78 -19.20 -34.49
CA GLN A 817 -29.91 -19.58 -35.34
C GLN A 817 -29.55 -19.49 -36.83
N ALA A 818 -28.82 -18.44 -37.25
CA ALA A 818 -28.32 -18.29 -38.60
C ALA A 818 -27.46 -19.47 -39.05
N ARG A 819 -26.54 -19.90 -38.16
CA ARG A 819 -25.64 -21.05 -38.40
C ARG A 819 -26.43 -22.35 -38.52
N ILE A 820 -27.40 -22.59 -37.63
CA ILE A 820 -28.25 -23.78 -37.65
C ILE A 820 -29.09 -23.82 -38.94
N ASN A 821 -29.62 -22.67 -39.35
CA ASN A 821 -30.49 -22.57 -40.52
C ASN A 821 -29.72 -22.41 -41.85
N HIS A 822 -28.39 -22.51 -41.85
CA HIS A 822 -27.51 -22.31 -43.02
C HIS A 822 -27.78 -21.03 -43.82
N LYS A 823 -28.25 -19.95 -43.16
CA LYS A 823 -28.54 -18.66 -43.80
C LYS A 823 -27.46 -17.63 -43.45
N ALA A 824 -27.04 -16.85 -44.44
CA ALA A 824 -26.22 -15.66 -44.21
C ALA A 824 -27.10 -14.60 -43.52
N VAL A 825 -26.81 -14.27 -42.26
CA VAL A 825 -27.58 -13.24 -41.54
C VAL A 825 -26.92 -11.88 -41.70
N SER A 826 -27.63 -10.97 -42.36
CA SER A 826 -27.43 -9.54 -42.23
C SER A 826 -28.13 -9.09 -40.94
N LEU A 827 -27.35 -8.78 -39.90
CA LEU A 827 -27.88 -8.27 -38.63
C LEU A 827 -28.35 -6.81 -38.85
N THR A 828 -29.66 -6.61 -38.91
CA THR A 828 -30.28 -5.29 -38.99
C THR A 828 -30.80 -4.88 -37.61
N PRO A 829 -30.89 -3.56 -37.32
CA PRO A 829 -31.54 -3.06 -36.12
C PRO A 829 -32.98 -3.55 -35.92
N GLN A 830 -33.71 -3.74 -37.03
CA GLN A 830 -35.08 -4.25 -37.01
C GLN A 830 -35.11 -5.72 -36.55
N HIS A 831 -34.26 -6.58 -37.09
CA HIS A 831 -34.16 -7.98 -36.64
C HIS A 831 -33.83 -8.09 -35.14
N LEU A 832 -32.99 -7.18 -34.62
CA LEU A 832 -32.67 -7.14 -33.19
C LEU A 832 -33.86 -6.66 -32.35
N ALA A 833 -34.59 -5.64 -32.82
CA ALA A 833 -35.80 -5.14 -32.15
C ALA A 833 -36.90 -6.21 -32.11
N ASP A 834 -37.16 -6.87 -33.24
CA ASP A 834 -38.15 -7.94 -33.37
C ASP A 834 -37.78 -9.12 -32.46
N PHE A 835 -36.50 -9.48 -32.40
CA PHE A 835 -36.02 -10.56 -31.53
C PHE A 835 -36.13 -10.21 -30.04
N LEU A 836 -35.84 -8.97 -29.64
CA LEU A 836 -36.04 -8.50 -28.26
C LEU A 836 -37.51 -8.32 -27.89
N ALA A 837 -38.40 -8.18 -28.87
CA ALA A 837 -39.85 -8.24 -28.67
C ALA A 837 -40.34 -9.69 -28.52
N ASP A 838 -39.80 -10.65 -29.27
CA ASP A 838 -40.18 -12.07 -29.30
C ASP A 838 -39.32 -12.97 -28.38
N VAL A 839 -39.01 -12.49 -27.17
CA VAL A 839 -38.01 -13.10 -26.25
C VAL A 839 -38.44 -14.45 -25.65
N GLN A 840 -39.70 -14.88 -25.85
CA GLN A 840 -40.19 -16.15 -25.31
C GLN A 840 -39.43 -17.38 -25.85
N ALA A 841 -38.84 -17.28 -27.05
CA ALA A 841 -38.12 -18.39 -27.68
C ALA A 841 -36.68 -18.61 -27.14
N HIS A 842 -36.11 -17.68 -26.36
CA HIS A 842 -34.68 -17.72 -25.98
C HIS A 842 -34.45 -17.57 -24.47
N GLN A 843 -34.37 -18.70 -23.79
CA GLN A 843 -34.21 -18.79 -22.32
C GLN A 843 -33.05 -17.96 -21.77
N ARG A 844 -31.90 -17.87 -22.46
CA ARG A 844 -30.72 -17.10 -22.01
C ARG A 844 -31.00 -15.59 -21.94
N VAL A 845 -31.68 -15.03 -22.94
CA VAL A 845 -32.01 -13.60 -22.99
C VAL A 845 -33.09 -13.27 -21.96
N LEU A 846 -34.08 -14.15 -21.79
CA LEU A 846 -35.11 -13.98 -20.76
C LEU A 846 -34.52 -13.97 -19.34
N VAL A 847 -33.59 -14.88 -19.04
CA VAL A 847 -32.90 -14.89 -17.73
C VAL A 847 -32.07 -13.63 -17.53
N GLN A 848 -31.34 -13.17 -18.56
CA GLN A 848 -30.61 -11.90 -18.48
C GLN A 848 -31.55 -10.74 -18.21
N ARG A 849 -32.73 -10.70 -18.85
CA ARG A 849 -33.71 -9.63 -18.65
C ARG A 849 -34.24 -9.57 -17.22
N LEU A 850 -34.51 -10.72 -16.62
CA LEU A 850 -34.89 -10.77 -15.20
C LEU A 850 -33.74 -10.29 -14.30
N ARG A 851 -32.50 -10.67 -14.61
CA ARG A 851 -31.31 -10.20 -13.89
C ARG A 851 -31.12 -8.69 -14.01
N ASP A 852 -31.32 -8.13 -15.20
CA ASP A 852 -31.19 -6.69 -15.46
C ASP A 852 -32.31 -5.90 -14.77
N GLN A 853 -33.54 -6.44 -14.72
CA GLN A 853 -34.63 -5.85 -13.95
C GLN A 853 -34.31 -5.77 -12.46
N GLU A 854 -33.78 -6.84 -11.86
CA GLU A 854 -33.32 -6.85 -10.47
C GLU A 854 -32.13 -5.90 -10.25
N ALA A 855 -31.19 -5.83 -11.21
CA ALA A 855 -30.05 -4.93 -11.16
C ALA A 855 -30.45 -3.44 -11.25
N ARG A 856 -31.55 -3.08 -11.93
CA ARG A 856 -32.08 -1.71 -11.89
C ARG A 856 -32.44 -1.28 -10.47
N GLY A 857 -32.97 -2.17 -9.64
CA GLY A 857 -33.22 -1.89 -8.23
C GLY A 857 -31.92 -1.53 -7.48
N VAL A 858 -30.79 -2.18 -7.79
CA VAL A 858 -29.48 -1.82 -7.24
C VAL A 858 -29.02 -0.44 -7.73
N LEU A 859 -29.21 -0.14 -9.02
CA LEU A 859 -28.88 1.18 -9.59
C LEU A 859 -29.72 2.29 -8.94
N GLU A 860 -31.03 2.07 -8.76
CA GLU A 860 -31.92 2.98 -8.06
C GLU A 860 -31.50 3.16 -6.59
N CYS A 861 -31.09 2.09 -5.90
CA CYS A 861 -30.57 2.20 -4.53
C CYS A 861 -29.26 2.99 -4.47
N LEU A 862 -28.40 2.84 -5.47
CA LEU A 862 -27.16 3.61 -5.59
C LEU A 862 -27.45 5.08 -5.96
N GLU A 863 -28.53 5.35 -6.70
CA GLU A 863 -28.95 6.68 -7.12
C GLU A 863 -29.83 7.42 -6.11
N ALA A 864 -30.52 6.70 -5.22
CA ALA A 864 -31.35 7.24 -4.16
C ALA A 864 -30.49 7.70 -2.97
N ASP A 865 -30.81 8.87 -2.41
CA ASP A 865 -30.00 9.52 -1.37
C ASP A 865 -30.30 9.06 0.07
N THR A 866 -30.89 7.88 0.25
CA THR A 866 -31.40 7.48 1.56
C THR A 866 -31.18 6.00 1.82
N ALA A 867 -30.52 5.71 2.93
CA ALA A 867 -30.83 4.55 3.74
C ALA A 867 -32.36 4.49 3.94
N ARG A 868 -33.06 3.65 3.17
CA ARG A 868 -34.42 3.24 3.52
C ARG A 868 -34.28 2.45 4.81
N LYS A 869 -34.97 2.89 5.88
CA LYS A 869 -35.15 2.03 7.06
C LYS A 869 -35.81 0.73 6.59
N PRO A 870 -35.29 -0.44 6.98
CA PRO A 870 -35.94 -1.70 6.65
C PRO A 870 -37.35 -1.73 7.29
N PRO A 871 -38.31 -2.47 6.70
CA PRO A 871 -39.64 -2.62 7.28
C PRO A 871 -39.55 -3.06 8.76
N GLU A 872 -40.37 -2.48 9.64
CA GLU A 872 -40.37 -2.76 11.09
C GLU A 872 -40.47 -4.26 11.43
N ALA A 873 -41.12 -5.04 10.56
CA ALA A 873 -41.22 -6.49 10.67
C ALA A 873 -39.86 -7.20 10.64
N MET A 874 -38.88 -6.65 9.92
CA MET A 874 -37.53 -7.23 9.78
C MET A 874 -36.56 -6.74 10.85
N GLN A 875 -36.75 -5.53 11.40
CA GLN A 875 -36.01 -5.08 12.59
C GLN A 875 -36.28 -5.99 13.79
N ARG A 876 -37.52 -6.47 13.93
CA ARG A 876 -37.88 -7.51 14.90
C ARG A 876 -37.18 -8.84 14.63
N ALA A 877 -37.23 -9.35 13.41
CA ALA A 877 -36.61 -10.64 13.07
C ALA A 877 -35.08 -10.66 13.25
N VAL A 878 -34.41 -9.56 12.92
CA VAL A 878 -32.96 -9.42 13.16
C VAL A 878 -32.69 -9.28 14.67
N SER A 879 -33.46 -8.49 15.42
CA SER A 879 -33.28 -8.39 16.87
C SER A 879 -33.53 -9.72 17.62
N GLU A 880 -34.50 -10.52 17.16
CA GLU A 880 -34.82 -11.84 17.73
C GLU A 880 -33.78 -12.92 17.35
N ALA A 881 -33.18 -12.84 16.16
CA ALA A 881 -32.11 -13.75 15.74
C ALA A 881 -30.78 -13.51 16.48
N PHE A 882 -30.54 -12.28 16.97
CA PHE A 882 -29.37 -11.92 17.77
C PHE A 882 -29.59 -12.07 19.29
N SER A 883 -30.79 -12.46 19.74
CA SER A 883 -31.15 -12.66 21.15
C SER A 883 -31.43 -14.14 21.51
N LEU A 884 -30.57 -15.06 21.07
CA LEU A 884 -30.62 -16.43 21.58
C LEU A 884 -29.71 -16.55 22.80
N GLU A 885 -30.31 -16.73 23.99
CA GLU A 885 -29.59 -17.17 25.17
C GLU A 885 -28.87 -18.51 24.89
N PRO A 886 -27.68 -18.73 25.46
CA PRO A 886 -26.92 -19.95 25.23
C PRO A 886 -27.76 -21.18 25.64
N VAL A 887 -27.94 -22.10 24.70
CA VAL A 887 -28.64 -23.37 24.95
C VAL A 887 -27.83 -24.17 25.99
N ASP A 888 -28.47 -24.49 27.11
CA ASP A 888 -27.90 -25.34 28.15
C ASP A 888 -27.78 -26.79 27.63
N LEU A 889 -26.56 -27.15 27.23
CA LEU A 889 -26.21 -28.48 26.71
C LEU A 889 -26.49 -29.61 27.71
N ALA A 890 -26.72 -29.32 29.00
CA ALA A 890 -27.10 -30.32 30.01
C ALA A 890 -28.56 -30.79 29.88
N THR A 891 -29.39 -30.09 29.09
CA THR A 891 -30.82 -30.42 28.92
C THR A 891 -31.13 -31.26 27.68
N LEU A 892 -30.13 -31.55 26.84
CA LEU A 892 -30.31 -32.37 25.65
C LEU A 892 -30.31 -33.87 26.01
N PRO A 893 -31.33 -34.66 25.61
CA PRO A 893 -31.34 -36.09 25.86
C PRO A 893 -30.22 -36.77 25.06
N VAL A 894 -29.31 -37.44 25.78
CA VAL A 894 -28.24 -38.26 25.19
C VAL A 894 -28.89 -39.53 24.63
N PHE A 895 -28.98 -39.64 23.31
CA PHE A 895 -29.28 -40.92 22.66
C PHE A 895 -27.99 -41.75 22.61
N GLU A 896 -27.93 -42.79 23.45
CA GLU A 896 -26.88 -43.81 23.44
C GLU A 896 -27.01 -44.71 22.21
N GLU A 897 -26.59 -44.26 21.06
CA GLU A 897 -26.34 -45.13 19.92
C GLU A 897 -25.29 -44.46 19.04
N TYR A 898 -24.02 -44.58 19.42
CA TYR A 898 -22.83 -44.65 18.56
C TYR A 898 -21.61 -44.74 19.48
N ARG A 899 -21.13 -45.96 19.68
CA ARG A 899 -19.79 -46.26 20.20
C ARG A 899 -18.92 -46.76 19.07
#